data_AF-A0A0G1R057-F1
#
_entry.id   AF-A0A0G1R057-F1
#
_cell.length_a   1.000
_cell.length_b   1.000
_cell.length_c   1.000
_cell.angle_alpha   90.00
_cell.angle_beta   90.00
_cell.angle_gamma   90.00
#
_symmetry.space_group_name_H-M   'P 1'
#
loop_
_entity.id
_entity.type
_entity.pdbx_description
1 polymer ?
#
loop_
_entity_poly.entity_id
_entity_poly.type
_entity_poly.pdbx_seq_one_letter_code
_entity_poly.pdbx_strand_id
1 'polypeptide(L)'
;MKMFNLKFKIGNLKFAFASIIFLFYAANADAGSIIQAPTYLGLSSGLVGSWTFNAPDMSGVTAFDRSGNNNNGTLANGPARAIGRIGQALNFDGVDDDVNLGNPTSLQITGNLTISAWVKMAAELPVDGAYMIVAKDKNTGGRAYTFDIFNGSVGCPVPSTKCFRLYINGGTGSNIVRSVTIPNINVWYHVVGTYSTAGILTLYINGIQDARQTGADTSIPSATANVLIGQREYVGFFNPMSGLIDEVRIYNRVLTSDEIKRLYKIGGTFKINATRKDTLTSGLVGHWTFDEPDLANVTAFDRSGQGNNGTLTNGPARTIGKIGQGLKFDGTSSYVDTSATAFNFERTDKFSFSLWYKSNGTPAISRSFVGNIGVSTLVGYIFGFNGAGVCSSATRIGFGLAGIAGENWLTVCTTNPAPYSGWHHAVVTYDGSSSASGVKIFIDGINTDVSTLFDNLSISTVTNAIMRIGDDRTSDYFNGTIDEVRVYNRALSPDEIKRLYNMGGTFKINATRKDTLTSGLVGHWTFDEPDLANVTAFDRSGGANNGTLTSGPTRAIGKIGQALNFDGVDDLVNAGASDTLLQEDKPLTVSAWIYARTLGETNAGKIIFRRNESSPAGGVSLNLASTNAIQFNVGGGTSLNRVSSNNSIALGGWQHVLVTWDGTVTAANVHIYVNGVETSYQTTTDGSLLADTFTFDSQIGSNVGITTFNGLIDEARIYNRALSPDEIKRLYNMGR
;
A
#
# COMPACT_ATOMS: atom_id res chain seq x y z
N MET A 1 78.32 -47.10 -15.00
CA MET A 1 78.39 -48.12 -16.07
C MET A 1 76.98 -48.29 -16.63
N LYS A 2 76.79 -47.96 -17.92
CA LYS A 2 75.59 -48.20 -18.78
C LYS A 2 74.24 -47.63 -18.26
N MET A 3 73.73 -46.47 -18.69
CA MET A 3 73.19 -46.11 -20.03
C MET A 3 72.39 -47.22 -20.72
N PHE A 4 71.10 -46.98 -20.98
CA PHE A 4 70.43 -46.84 -22.30
C PHE A 4 68.91 -46.73 -22.06
N ASN A 5 68.26 -45.56 -22.25
CA ASN A 5 67.63 -45.04 -23.49
C ASN A 5 66.53 -45.99 -24.05
N LEU A 6 65.28 -45.59 -24.30
CA LEU A 6 64.87 -44.55 -25.27
C LEU A 6 63.41 -44.03 -25.05
N LYS A 7 63.28 -42.69 -25.11
CA LYS A 7 62.33 -41.81 -25.86
C LYS A 7 60.86 -42.28 -26.03
N PHE A 8 59.85 -41.47 -25.69
CA PHE A 8 59.39 -40.37 -26.56
C PHE A 8 58.79 -39.15 -25.83
N LYS A 9 58.97 -37.98 -26.47
CA LYS A 9 58.60 -36.60 -26.08
C LYS A 9 57.07 -36.35 -26.17
N ILE A 10 56.46 -35.79 -25.12
CA ILE A 10 56.09 -34.36 -24.85
C ILE A 10 54.89 -33.83 -25.66
N GLY A 11 53.87 -33.42 -24.90
CA GLY A 11 52.80 -32.49 -25.26
C GLY A 11 52.18 -31.89 -24.00
N ASN A 12 52.94 -30.97 -23.37
CA ASN A 12 52.72 -30.13 -22.19
C ASN A 12 51.30 -29.85 -21.68
N LEU A 13 51.12 -29.92 -20.34
CA LEU A 13 50.87 -28.72 -19.51
C LEU A 13 51.32 -28.99 -18.05
N LYS A 14 52.29 -28.21 -17.56
CA LYS A 14 52.87 -28.36 -16.21
C LYS A 14 52.06 -27.57 -15.18
N PHE A 15 51.68 -28.28 -14.12
CA PHE A 15 51.34 -27.76 -12.79
C PHE A 15 52.58 -27.17 -12.09
N ALA A 16 52.38 -26.12 -11.29
CA ALA A 16 53.30 -25.72 -10.24
C ALA A 16 52.51 -25.31 -8.98
N PHE A 17 52.97 -25.84 -7.85
CA PHE A 17 52.45 -25.71 -6.49
C PHE A 17 52.46 -24.27 -5.95
N ALA A 18 51.49 -23.95 -5.09
CA ALA A 18 51.62 -22.91 -4.07
C ALA A 18 50.84 -23.29 -2.80
N SER A 19 51.50 -23.09 -1.67
CA SER A 19 51.17 -23.52 -0.32
C SER A 19 49.87 -22.90 0.23
N ILE A 20 49.04 -23.73 0.88
CA ILE A 20 47.79 -23.32 1.52
C ILE A 20 48.11 -22.70 2.90
N ILE A 21 48.01 -21.38 2.99
CA ILE A 21 47.87 -20.65 4.26
C ILE A 21 46.37 -20.50 4.51
N PHE A 22 45.86 -21.14 5.56
CA PHE A 22 44.50 -20.89 6.03
C PHE A 22 44.45 -19.54 6.77
N LEU A 23 44.16 -18.45 6.05
CA LEU A 23 43.56 -17.26 6.66
C LEU A 23 42.07 -17.55 6.86
N PHE A 24 41.65 -17.68 8.12
CA PHE A 24 40.23 -17.63 8.47
C PHE A 24 39.73 -16.20 8.21
N TYR A 25 39.18 -15.95 7.02
CA TYR A 25 38.23 -14.85 6.85
C TYR A 25 36.91 -15.28 7.50
N ALA A 26 36.51 -14.58 8.56
CA ALA A 26 35.13 -14.63 9.00
C ALA A 26 34.25 -14.25 7.81
N ALA A 27 33.35 -15.15 7.40
CA ALA A 27 32.39 -14.88 6.35
C ALA A 27 31.53 -13.69 6.77
N ASN A 28 31.72 -12.54 6.12
CA ASN A 28 30.75 -11.46 6.18
C ASN A 28 29.47 -11.99 5.54
N ALA A 29 28.46 -12.22 6.36
CA ALA A 29 27.11 -12.47 5.88
C ALA A 29 26.54 -11.12 5.43
N ASP A 30 26.37 -10.93 4.12
CA ASP A 30 25.58 -9.83 3.57
C ASP A 30 24.10 -10.06 3.92
N ALA A 31 23.72 -9.64 5.13
CA ALA A 31 22.32 -9.52 5.53
C ALA A 31 21.73 -8.28 4.84
N GLY A 32 20.62 -8.48 4.11
CA GLY A 32 19.98 -7.44 3.31
C GLY A 32 19.73 -6.16 4.10
N SER A 33 20.26 -5.06 3.59
CA SER A 33 20.15 -3.74 4.19
C SER A 33 18.84 -3.04 3.83
N ILE A 34 18.18 -2.43 4.82
CA ILE A 34 17.10 -1.46 4.59
C ILE A 34 17.76 -0.08 4.42
N ILE A 35 17.92 0.39 3.18
CA ILE A 35 18.66 1.64 2.87
C ILE A 35 17.77 2.91 3.04
N GLN A 36 16.49 2.75 3.41
CA GLN A 36 15.62 3.89 3.70
C GLN A 36 14.47 3.52 4.64
N ALA A 37 14.16 4.38 5.61
CA ALA A 37 12.93 4.26 6.40
C ALA A 37 11.73 4.20 5.44
N PRO A 38 10.80 3.23 5.56
CA PRO A 38 9.69 3.12 4.63
C PRO A 38 8.80 4.37 4.69
N THR A 39 8.92 5.23 3.68
CA THR A 39 8.06 6.40 3.45
C THR A 39 6.58 6.03 3.29
N TYR A 40 6.28 4.73 3.13
CA TYR A 40 4.96 4.17 2.89
C TYR A 40 4.14 3.77 4.13
N LEU A 41 4.68 3.92 5.36
CA LEU A 41 4.01 3.42 6.58
C LEU A 41 3.37 4.50 7.47
N GLY A 42 3.45 5.78 7.07
CA GLY A 42 3.00 6.92 7.88
C GLY A 42 3.92 7.25 9.07
N LEU A 43 5.10 6.63 9.12
CA LEU A 43 6.06 6.73 10.22
C LEU A 43 7.18 7.75 9.97
N SER A 44 7.07 8.58 8.92
CA SER A 44 8.02 9.68 8.63
C SER A 44 7.57 11.02 9.21
N SER A 45 6.27 11.22 9.44
CA SER A 45 5.75 12.44 10.05
C SER A 45 6.28 12.59 11.47
N GLY A 46 6.89 13.74 11.76
CA GLY A 46 7.50 14.04 13.05
C GLY A 46 8.71 13.17 13.41
N LEU A 47 9.27 12.40 12.47
CA LEU A 47 10.48 11.61 12.69
C LEU A 47 11.68 12.57 12.74
N VAL A 48 12.37 12.57 13.88
CA VAL A 48 13.53 13.42 14.14
C VAL A 48 14.82 12.67 13.87
N GLY A 49 14.88 11.38 14.16
CA GLY A 49 16.08 10.57 13.92
C GLY A 49 15.75 9.09 13.83
N SER A 50 16.49 8.37 12.98
CA SER A 50 16.35 6.93 12.76
C SER A 50 17.71 6.29 12.52
N TRP A 51 18.17 5.41 13.42
CA TRP A 51 19.44 4.71 13.33
C TRP A 51 19.21 3.21 13.33
N THR A 52 19.52 2.56 12.20
CA THR A 52 19.31 1.11 12.02
C THR A 52 20.54 0.27 12.30
N PHE A 53 21.72 0.90 12.36
CA PHE A 53 23.04 0.26 12.53
C PHE A 53 23.40 -0.81 11.49
N ASN A 54 22.64 -0.90 10.40
CA ASN A 54 22.94 -1.80 9.27
C ASN A 54 24.17 -1.33 8.49
N ALA A 55 24.78 -2.25 7.73
CA ALA A 55 26.02 -2.01 7.01
C ALA A 55 26.06 -0.72 6.17
N PRO A 56 25.04 -0.35 5.35
CA PRO A 56 25.07 0.91 4.60
C PRO A 56 24.76 2.15 5.45
N ASP A 57 24.28 1.95 6.67
CA ASP A 57 23.95 3.00 7.65
C ASP A 57 25.11 3.23 8.62
N MET A 58 26.26 2.59 8.39
CA MET A 58 27.46 2.67 9.21
C MET A 58 28.70 2.91 8.34
N SER A 59 29.52 3.90 8.68
CA SER A 59 30.84 4.09 8.06
C SER A 59 31.87 4.56 9.09
N GLY A 60 32.92 3.76 9.31
CA GLY A 60 33.88 4.01 10.39
C GLY A 60 33.18 4.05 11.74
N VAL A 61 33.32 5.18 12.44
CA VAL A 61 32.63 5.46 13.72
C VAL A 61 31.31 6.21 13.52
N THR A 62 30.82 6.40 12.30
CA THR A 62 29.59 7.16 12.05
C THR A 62 28.40 6.23 11.87
N ALA A 63 27.33 6.47 12.63
CA ALA A 63 26.00 5.91 12.43
C ALA A 63 25.11 6.93 11.70
N PHE A 64 24.73 6.65 10.46
CA PHE A 64 23.95 7.58 9.64
C PHE A 64 22.47 7.62 10.06
N ASP A 65 21.93 8.83 10.14
CA ASP A 65 20.51 9.09 10.38
C ASP A 65 19.71 8.95 9.08
N ARG A 66 18.71 8.07 9.11
CA ARG A 66 17.79 7.81 7.99
C ARG A 66 16.50 8.62 8.03
N SER A 67 16.36 9.55 8.98
CA SER A 67 15.17 10.42 9.06
C SER A 67 15.12 11.52 8.00
N GLY A 68 16.28 11.87 7.42
CA GLY A 68 16.44 13.04 6.55
C GLY A 68 16.86 14.31 7.27
N ASN A 69 16.99 14.31 8.60
CA ASN A 69 17.43 15.45 9.40
C ASN A 69 18.95 15.51 9.60
N ASN A 70 19.70 14.54 9.06
CA ASN A 70 21.16 14.45 9.17
C ASN A 70 21.69 14.44 10.62
N ASN A 71 20.91 13.90 11.57
CA ASN A 71 21.31 13.74 12.96
C ASN A 71 22.24 12.52 13.13
N ASN A 72 23.32 12.46 12.34
CA ASN A 72 24.23 11.32 12.36
C ASN A 72 24.87 11.16 13.76
N GLY A 73 24.97 9.92 14.22
CA GLY A 73 25.64 9.56 15.45
C GLY A 73 27.13 9.28 15.24
N THR A 74 27.95 9.56 16.25
CA THR A 74 29.35 9.14 16.32
C THR A 74 29.52 8.13 17.44
N LEU A 75 30.01 6.94 17.11
CA LEU A 75 30.36 5.88 18.05
C LEU A 75 31.58 6.32 18.86
N ALA A 76 31.47 6.26 20.18
CA ALA A 76 32.57 6.45 21.11
C ALA A 76 32.84 5.14 21.85
N ASN A 77 34.11 4.90 22.17
CA ASN A 77 34.65 3.72 22.87
C ASN A 77 34.43 2.34 22.20
N GLY A 78 33.69 2.32 21.09
CA GLY A 78 33.76 1.28 20.07
C GLY A 78 32.74 0.16 20.22
N PRO A 79 31.42 0.45 20.36
CA PRO A 79 30.40 -0.59 20.41
C PRO A 79 30.50 -1.47 19.16
N ALA A 80 30.62 -2.78 19.40
CA ALA A 80 30.86 -3.74 18.33
C ALA A 80 29.57 -4.02 17.53
N ARG A 81 29.70 -4.19 16.21
CA ARG A 81 28.55 -4.65 15.40
C ARG A 81 28.25 -6.11 15.72
N ALA A 82 26.98 -6.42 15.89
CA ALA A 82 26.48 -7.77 16.14
C ALA A 82 25.20 -8.03 15.34
N ILE A 83 24.74 -9.29 15.31
CA ILE A 83 23.46 -9.63 14.70
C ILE A 83 22.34 -8.95 15.51
N GLY A 84 21.59 -8.08 14.85
CA GLY A 84 20.51 -7.31 15.43
C GLY A 84 19.19 -8.04 15.46
N ARG A 85 18.15 -7.32 15.86
CA ARG A 85 16.77 -7.76 15.65
C ARG A 85 16.42 -7.69 14.16
N ILE A 86 16.86 -6.63 13.48
CA ILE A 86 16.76 -6.44 12.04
C ILE A 86 18.16 -6.18 11.50
N GLY A 87 18.72 -7.12 10.75
CA GLY A 87 20.06 -6.96 10.20
C GLY A 87 21.13 -6.88 11.29
N GLN A 88 21.75 -5.71 11.48
CA GLN A 88 22.83 -5.49 12.44
C GLN A 88 22.41 -4.54 13.57
N ALA A 89 22.91 -4.81 14.77
CA ALA A 89 22.77 -3.97 15.94
C ALA A 89 24.15 -3.54 16.46
N LEU A 90 24.16 -2.60 17.39
CA LEU A 90 25.35 -2.30 18.20
C LEU A 90 25.30 -3.04 19.53
N ASN A 91 26.41 -3.67 19.89
CA ASN A 91 26.65 -4.32 21.16
C ASN A 91 27.45 -3.40 22.06
N PHE A 92 26.83 -3.01 23.17
CA PHE A 92 27.40 -2.18 24.21
C PHE A 92 27.92 -3.08 25.33
N ASP A 93 29.17 -2.88 25.72
CA ASP A 93 29.89 -3.79 26.62
C ASP A 93 29.54 -3.64 28.11
N GLY A 94 28.83 -2.56 28.48
CA GLY A 94 28.48 -2.24 29.86
C GLY A 94 29.53 -1.43 30.61
N VAL A 95 30.50 -0.81 29.92
CA VAL A 95 31.55 0.02 30.49
C VAL A 95 31.38 1.49 30.09
N ASP A 96 31.59 1.83 28.81
CA ASP A 96 31.63 3.23 28.35
C ASP A 96 31.20 3.46 26.89
N ASP A 97 30.66 2.44 26.23
CA ASP A 97 30.19 2.51 24.84
C ASP A 97 28.98 3.46 24.66
N ASP A 98 29.03 4.33 23.65
CA ASP A 98 27.87 5.16 23.27
C ASP A 98 27.81 5.48 21.77
N VAL A 99 26.63 5.90 21.32
CA VAL A 99 26.47 6.64 20.05
C VAL A 99 26.02 8.06 20.39
N ASN A 100 26.91 9.01 20.15
CA ASN A 100 26.68 10.42 20.40
C ASN A 100 26.02 11.09 19.18
N LEU A 101 24.77 11.50 19.34
CA LEU A 101 23.96 12.14 18.30
C LEU A 101 24.14 13.67 18.26
N GLY A 102 24.99 14.22 19.13
CA GLY A 102 25.18 15.64 19.32
C GLY A 102 23.96 16.34 19.91
N ASN A 103 23.88 17.66 19.70
CA ASN A 103 22.76 18.50 20.12
C ASN A 103 22.19 19.36 18.96
N PRO A 104 21.83 18.76 17.81
CA PRO A 104 21.22 19.50 16.70
C PRO A 104 19.85 20.06 17.10
N THR A 105 19.43 21.14 16.45
CA THR A 105 18.17 21.86 16.74
C THR A 105 16.95 20.94 16.69
N SER A 106 16.94 19.96 15.78
CA SER A 106 15.87 18.96 15.64
C SER A 106 15.75 18.03 16.86
N LEU A 107 16.83 17.76 17.59
CA LEU A 107 16.86 16.95 18.83
C LEU A 107 16.67 17.76 20.12
N GLN A 108 16.49 19.08 20.03
CA GLN A 108 16.17 19.97 21.16
C GLN A 108 14.64 19.97 21.42
N ILE A 109 14.07 18.78 21.62
CA ILE A 109 12.63 18.57 21.76
C ILE A 109 12.16 19.04 23.15
N THR A 110 11.31 20.06 23.19
CA THR A 110 10.66 20.56 24.42
C THR A 110 9.17 20.16 24.54
N GLY A 111 8.58 19.70 23.43
CA GLY A 111 7.17 19.30 23.32
C GLY A 111 6.95 17.80 23.38
N ASN A 112 5.99 17.31 22.61
CA ASN A 112 5.66 15.88 22.51
C ASN A 112 6.86 15.05 22.06
N LEU A 113 6.96 13.83 22.56
CA LEU A 113 8.10 12.94 22.30
C LEU A 113 7.64 11.49 22.13
N THR A 114 8.23 10.77 21.18
CA THR A 114 8.22 9.30 21.17
C THR A 114 9.63 8.77 20.94
N ILE A 115 10.07 7.81 21.75
CA ILE A 115 11.32 7.07 21.56
C ILE A 115 10.97 5.59 21.36
N SER A 116 11.53 4.97 20.32
CA SER A 116 11.34 3.55 20.02
C SER A 116 12.70 2.88 19.82
N ALA A 117 12.89 1.69 20.36
CA ALA A 117 14.08 0.87 20.11
C ALA A 117 13.75 -0.62 20.24
N TRP A 118 14.55 -1.45 19.59
CA TRP A 118 14.70 -2.86 19.94
C TRP A 118 15.88 -2.99 20.88
N VAL A 119 15.69 -3.73 21.98
CA VAL A 119 16.73 -3.91 23.01
C VAL A 119 16.82 -5.35 23.49
N LYS A 120 18.04 -5.83 23.76
CA LYS A 120 18.33 -7.13 24.37
C LYS A 120 19.44 -6.98 25.39
N MET A 121 19.14 -7.15 26.67
CA MET A 121 20.15 -7.10 27.74
C MET A 121 21.05 -8.34 27.69
N ALA A 122 22.35 -8.16 27.92
CA ALA A 122 23.31 -9.25 28.00
C ALA A 122 23.60 -9.70 29.45
N ALA A 123 23.45 -8.80 30.42
CA ALA A 123 23.74 -9.06 31.83
C ALA A 123 22.60 -8.62 32.75
N GLU A 124 22.63 -9.13 33.98
CA GLU A 124 21.71 -8.72 35.04
C GLU A 124 22.11 -7.36 35.63
N LEU A 125 21.11 -6.52 35.91
CA LEU A 125 21.32 -5.21 36.52
C LEU A 125 21.55 -5.35 38.02
N PRO A 126 22.54 -4.67 38.61
CA PRO A 126 22.63 -4.55 40.07
C PRO A 126 21.39 -3.83 40.61
N VAL A 127 21.06 -4.06 41.88
CA VAL A 127 19.97 -3.35 42.55
C VAL A 127 20.23 -1.84 42.51
N ASP A 128 19.21 -1.08 42.17
CA ASP A 128 19.21 0.36 41.89
C ASP A 128 20.10 0.80 40.71
N GLY A 129 20.50 -0.15 39.85
CA GLY A 129 21.19 0.08 38.58
C GLY A 129 20.26 0.40 37.41
N ALA A 130 20.81 0.99 36.34
CA ALA A 130 20.10 1.21 35.09
C ALA A 130 21.00 1.05 33.86
N TYR A 131 20.44 0.42 32.81
CA TYR A 131 21.02 0.35 31.46
C TYR A 131 20.31 1.34 30.55
N MET A 132 21.06 2.24 29.92
CA MET A 132 20.51 3.33 29.12
C MET A 132 20.19 2.90 27.69
N ILE A 133 19.02 3.27 27.19
CA ILE A 133 18.65 3.08 25.78
C ILE A 133 18.89 4.39 25.04
N VAL A 134 18.24 5.48 25.48
CA VAL A 134 18.43 6.85 24.98
C VAL A 134 18.40 7.83 26.15
N ALA A 135 19.33 8.77 26.20
CA ALA A 135 19.39 9.79 27.25
C ALA A 135 19.70 11.19 26.71
N LYS A 136 19.12 12.20 27.35
CA LYS A 136 19.50 13.61 27.22
C LYS A 136 19.46 14.28 28.58
N ASP A 137 20.51 15.01 28.94
CA ASP A 137 20.65 15.71 30.21
C ASP A 137 20.38 17.21 30.12
N LYS A 138 20.07 17.84 31.27
CA LYS A 138 19.82 19.28 31.41
C LYS A 138 21.11 20.06 31.61
N ASN A 139 21.07 21.34 31.27
CA ASN A 139 22.21 22.27 31.38
C ASN A 139 22.67 22.50 32.82
N THR A 140 21.74 22.41 33.76
CA THR A 140 21.95 22.65 35.20
C THR A 140 22.21 21.37 35.98
N GLY A 141 22.34 20.25 35.25
CA GLY A 141 22.51 18.91 35.80
C GLY A 141 21.20 18.14 36.02
N GLY A 142 21.32 16.81 35.89
CA GLY A 142 20.18 15.88 35.91
C GLY A 142 19.58 15.61 34.52
N ARG A 143 18.59 14.72 34.47
CA ARG A 143 17.97 14.20 33.23
C ARG A 143 17.04 15.25 32.62
N ALA A 144 17.05 15.45 31.30
CA ALA A 144 15.94 16.10 30.59
C ALA A 144 14.89 15.03 30.24
N TYR A 145 15.34 13.97 29.57
CA TYR A 145 14.62 12.71 29.45
C TYR A 145 15.59 11.51 29.43
N THR A 146 15.17 10.37 29.97
CA THR A 146 15.85 9.09 29.81
C THR A 146 14.86 7.99 29.48
N PHE A 147 15.27 7.10 28.60
CA PHE A 147 14.59 5.84 28.33
C PHE A 147 15.57 4.71 28.64
N ASP A 148 15.24 3.91 29.66
CA ASP A 148 16.19 3.01 30.29
C ASP A 148 15.52 1.73 30.80
N ILE A 149 16.35 0.74 31.13
CA ILE A 149 15.98 -0.44 31.89
C ILE A 149 16.49 -0.24 33.30
N PHE A 150 15.61 -0.28 34.28
CA PHE A 150 15.91 0.02 35.68
C PHE A 150 15.64 -1.20 36.57
N ASN A 151 16.54 -1.50 37.48
CA ASN A 151 16.31 -2.48 38.55
C ASN A 151 16.14 -1.72 39.87
N GLY A 152 14.91 -1.47 40.30
CA GLY A 152 14.67 -0.69 41.51
C GLY A 152 14.43 -1.55 42.73
N SER A 153 15.13 -1.27 43.84
CA SER A 153 14.75 -1.76 45.17
C SER A 153 13.33 -1.28 45.53
N VAL A 154 13.01 -0.05 45.11
CA VAL A 154 11.68 0.56 45.15
C VAL A 154 11.30 1.18 43.80
N GLY A 155 10.03 1.09 43.44
CA GLY A 155 9.45 1.88 42.36
C GLY A 155 9.09 1.13 41.07
N CYS A 156 9.68 -0.02 40.73
CA CYS A 156 9.08 -0.89 39.72
C CYS A 156 7.76 -1.49 40.27
N PRO A 157 6.75 -1.80 39.43
CA PRO A 157 5.46 -2.33 39.90
C PRO A 157 5.58 -3.61 40.74
N VAL A 158 6.62 -4.41 40.49
CA VAL A 158 7.04 -5.51 41.38
C VAL A 158 8.31 -5.05 42.12
N PRO A 159 8.34 -5.02 43.46
CA PRO A 159 9.53 -4.63 44.21
C PRO A 159 10.72 -5.56 43.93
N SER A 160 11.93 -5.00 43.93
CA SER A 160 13.17 -5.75 43.65
C SER A 160 13.20 -6.46 42.29
N THR A 161 12.54 -5.89 41.27
CA THR A 161 12.60 -6.38 39.89
C THR A 161 13.03 -5.31 38.90
N LYS A 162 13.36 -5.77 37.69
CA LYS A 162 13.65 -4.92 36.53
C LYS A 162 12.37 -4.44 35.86
N CYS A 163 12.38 -3.24 35.30
CA CYS A 163 11.32 -2.70 34.46
C CYS A 163 11.90 -1.72 33.42
N PHE A 164 11.22 -1.56 32.28
CA PHE A 164 11.47 -0.45 31.36
C PHE A 164 10.92 0.84 31.96
N ARG A 165 11.63 1.94 31.77
CA ARG A 165 11.29 3.24 32.37
C ARG A 165 11.50 4.36 31.37
N LEU A 166 10.46 5.17 31.18
CA LEU A 166 10.59 6.50 30.57
C LEU A 166 10.50 7.54 31.69
N TYR A 167 11.55 8.35 31.80
CA TYR A 167 11.68 9.45 32.75
C TYR A 167 11.76 10.75 31.96
N ILE A 168 10.96 11.75 32.34
CA ILE A 168 11.09 13.14 31.88
C ILE A 168 11.30 14.02 33.10
N ASN A 169 11.93 15.17 33.00
CA ASN A 169 12.15 16.03 34.17
C ASN A 169 11.75 17.46 33.88
N GLY A 170 10.51 17.88 34.16
CA GLY A 170 10.05 19.25 33.93
C GLY A 170 9.88 20.12 35.18
N GLY A 171 9.97 19.55 36.40
CA GLY A 171 9.46 20.20 37.61
C GLY A 171 8.89 19.21 38.65
N THR A 172 7.72 19.52 39.23
CA THR A 172 7.11 18.84 40.39
C THR A 172 6.17 17.66 40.04
N GLY A 173 5.96 17.35 38.75
CA GLY A 173 5.01 16.33 38.29
C GLY A 173 5.44 14.86 38.48
N SER A 174 4.50 13.94 38.25
CA SER A 174 4.76 12.50 38.25
C SER A 174 5.40 12.07 36.92
N ASN A 175 6.69 12.36 36.78
CA ASN A 175 7.36 12.35 35.48
C ASN A 175 7.98 11.00 35.06
N ILE A 176 7.45 9.90 35.60
CA ILE A 176 8.01 8.58 35.39
C ILE A 176 6.88 7.61 35.08
N VAL A 177 7.04 6.84 34.01
CA VAL A 177 6.22 5.65 33.74
C VAL A 177 7.13 4.42 33.74
N ARG A 178 6.65 3.31 34.29
CA ARG A 178 7.41 2.05 34.42
C ARG A 178 6.57 0.88 33.94
N SER A 179 7.19 -0.04 33.22
CA SER A 179 6.51 -1.22 32.69
C SER A 179 6.12 -2.19 33.81
N VAL A 180 5.01 -2.90 33.61
CA VAL A 180 4.70 -4.13 34.36
C VAL A 180 5.48 -5.32 33.80
N THR A 181 5.83 -5.28 32.51
CA THR A 181 6.71 -6.30 31.91
C THR A 181 8.09 -6.26 32.57
N ILE A 182 8.54 -7.43 33.06
CA ILE A 182 9.88 -7.65 33.61
C ILE A 182 10.79 -8.12 32.47
N PRO A 183 11.83 -7.35 32.09
CA PRO A 183 12.74 -7.73 31.02
C PRO A 183 13.70 -8.84 31.47
N ASN A 184 13.85 -9.86 30.64
CA ASN A 184 14.81 -10.95 30.84
C ASN A 184 16.09 -10.73 30.04
N ILE A 185 17.22 -11.20 30.56
CA ILE A 185 18.46 -11.26 29.80
C ILE A 185 18.28 -12.12 28.56
N ASN A 186 19.02 -11.80 27.50
CA ASN A 186 19.03 -12.51 26.24
C ASN A 186 17.68 -12.60 25.51
N VAL A 187 16.72 -11.75 25.84
CA VAL A 187 15.44 -11.64 25.13
C VAL A 187 15.32 -10.27 24.46
N TRP A 188 14.90 -10.27 23.18
CA TRP A 188 14.60 -9.04 22.46
C TRP A 188 13.23 -8.49 22.87
N TYR A 189 13.18 -7.20 23.19
CA TYR A 189 11.96 -6.45 23.41
C TYR A 189 11.91 -5.27 22.45
N HIS A 190 10.76 -5.02 21.84
CA HIS A 190 10.47 -3.72 21.23
C HIS A 190 9.86 -2.83 22.29
N VAL A 191 10.49 -1.70 22.54
CA VAL A 191 10.12 -0.81 23.62
C VAL A 191 9.90 0.59 23.08
N VAL A 192 8.73 1.15 23.40
CA VAL A 192 8.34 2.49 22.96
C VAL A 192 7.83 3.29 24.15
N GLY A 193 8.42 4.45 24.38
CA GLY A 193 7.96 5.44 25.33
C GLY A 193 7.38 6.66 24.62
N THR A 194 6.15 7.06 24.96
CA THR A 194 5.52 8.28 24.45
C THR A 194 5.26 9.27 25.57
N TYR A 195 5.45 10.56 25.28
CA TYR A 195 5.11 11.67 26.14
C TYR A 195 4.30 12.73 25.39
N SER A 196 3.21 13.15 26.02
CA SER A 196 2.35 14.24 25.58
C SER A 196 2.47 15.44 26.51
N THR A 197 2.50 16.65 25.97
CA THR A 197 2.42 17.92 26.72
C THR A 197 1.11 18.07 27.51
N ALA A 198 0.13 17.18 27.31
CA ALA A 198 -1.03 17.00 28.19
C ALA A 198 -0.69 16.31 29.53
N GLY A 199 0.59 16.07 29.84
CA GLY A 199 1.05 15.43 31.08
C GLY A 199 0.81 13.92 31.10
N ILE A 200 0.91 13.25 29.94
CA ILE A 200 0.65 11.81 29.78
C ILE A 200 1.93 11.11 29.30
N LEU A 201 2.37 10.11 30.06
CA LEU A 201 3.45 9.19 29.71
C LEU A 201 2.87 7.79 29.46
N THR A 202 3.31 7.12 28.40
CA THR A 202 2.84 5.76 28.09
C THR A 202 4.01 4.90 27.64
N LEU A 203 4.09 3.67 28.13
CA LEU A 203 5.00 2.63 27.66
C LEU A 203 4.24 1.58 26.86
N TYR A 204 4.85 1.15 25.77
CA TYR A 204 4.41 0.03 24.97
C TYR A 204 5.55 -0.98 24.89
N ILE A 205 5.23 -2.24 25.15
CA ILE A 205 6.15 -3.37 25.02
C ILE A 205 5.60 -4.31 23.96
N ASN A 206 6.43 -4.64 22.97
CA ASN A 206 6.06 -5.51 21.86
C ASN A 206 4.77 -5.07 21.14
N GLY A 207 4.63 -3.75 20.95
CA GLY A 207 3.49 -3.14 20.25
C GLY A 207 2.20 -3.02 21.06
N ILE A 208 2.18 -3.45 22.32
CA ILE A 208 1.00 -3.40 23.20
C ILE A 208 1.27 -2.38 24.31
N GLN A 209 0.25 -1.57 24.65
CA GLN A 209 0.36 -0.65 25.79
C GLN A 209 0.54 -1.45 27.09
N ASP A 210 1.63 -1.20 27.79
CA ASP A 210 2.03 -1.92 28.99
C ASP A 210 1.79 -1.09 30.26
N ALA A 211 2.06 0.22 30.20
CA ALA A 211 1.85 1.12 31.32
C ALA A 211 1.49 2.54 30.86
N ARG A 212 0.73 3.26 31.69
CA ARG A 212 0.33 4.65 31.43
C ARG A 212 0.31 5.43 32.74
N GLN A 213 0.88 6.63 32.71
CA GLN A 213 0.90 7.59 33.83
C GLN A 213 0.33 8.93 33.36
N THR A 214 -0.44 9.57 34.24
CA THR A 214 -0.99 10.93 34.04
C THR A 214 -0.49 11.88 35.12
N GLY A 215 -0.59 13.19 34.88
CA GLY A 215 -0.11 14.21 35.83
C GLY A 215 1.41 14.39 35.81
N ALA A 216 2.05 14.06 34.69
CA ALA A 216 3.42 14.47 34.41
C ALA A 216 3.46 15.97 34.07
N ASP A 217 4.66 16.55 34.09
CA ASP A 217 4.88 17.91 33.63
C ASP A 217 4.45 18.08 32.17
N THR A 218 4.15 19.31 31.78
CA THR A 218 3.59 19.64 30.46
C THR A 218 4.65 20.11 29.45
N SER A 219 5.94 20.11 29.84
CA SER A 219 7.07 20.36 28.94
C SER A 219 8.31 19.54 29.30
N ILE A 220 9.16 19.30 28.31
CA ILE A 220 10.54 18.83 28.52
C ILE A 220 11.44 20.07 28.58
N PRO A 221 12.31 20.24 29.60
CA PRO A 221 13.18 21.40 29.66
C PRO A 221 14.15 21.46 28.50
N SER A 222 14.46 22.68 28.09
CA SER A 222 15.54 22.93 27.15
C SER A 222 16.87 22.43 27.71
N ALA A 223 17.64 21.79 26.85
CA ALA A 223 18.87 21.10 27.17
C ALA A 223 19.86 21.20 26.00
N THR A 224 21.08 21.63 26.29
CA THR A 224 22.23 21.74 25.41
C THR A 224 23.16 20.53 25.47
N ALA A 225 22.90 19.58 26.39
CA ALA A 225 23.64 18.32 26.41
C ALA A 225 23.33 17.48 25.17
N ASN A 226 24.27 16.63 24.76
CA ASN A 226 24.06 15.74 23.63
C ASN A 226 23.00 14.68 23.92
N VAL A 227 22.37 14.17 22.87
CA VAL A 227 21.56 12.95 22.96
C VAL A 227 22.48 11.75 22.75
N LEU A 228 22.45 10.80 23.67
CA LEU A 228 23.27 9.59 23.63
C LEU A 228 22.38 8.36 23.49
N ILE A 229 22.81 7.39 22.69
CA ILE A 229 22.25 6.02 22.66
C ILE A 229 23.23 5.11 23.41
N GLY A 230 22.71 4.25 24.29
CA GLY A 230 23.50 3.24 25.01
C GLY A 230 24.20 3.75 26.26
N GLN A 231 24.21 5.06 26.52
CA GLN A 231 24.83 5.63 27.72
C GLN A 231 24.09 6.88 28.19
N ARG A 232 24.35 7.24 29.45
CA ARG A 232 24.16 8.57 29.97
C ARG A 232 25.45 8.98 30.69
N GLU A 233 26.03 10.10 30.27
CA GLU A 233 27.18 10.70 30.93
C GLU A 233 26.73 11.90 31.76
N TYR A 234 26.96 11.83 33.08
CA TYR A 234 26.69 12.95 33.98
C TYR A 234 27.75 13.02 35.08
N VAL A 235 28.70 13.96 35.00
CA VAL A 235 29.71 14.27 36.07
C VAL A 235 30.19 13.03 36.85
N GLY A 236 30.80 12.08 36.16
CA GLY A 236 31.38 10.87 36.76
C GLY A 236 30.38 9.74 37.10
N PHE A 237 29.09 9.93 36.87
CA PHE A 237 28.09 8.86 36.85
C PHE A 237 27.92 8.33 35.43
N PHE A 238 28.18 7.04 35.26
CA PHE A 238 28.03 6.31 34.02
C PHE A 238 26.96 5.24 34.19
N ASN A 239 25.97 5.26 33.30
CA ASN A 239 24.95 4.22 33.20
C ASN A 239 25.06 3.57 31.82
N PRO A 240 26.11 2.77 31.57
CA PRO A 240 26.32 2.13 30.27
C PRO A 240 25.31 1.01 30.04
N MET A 241 24.91 0.81 28.79
CA MET A 241 24.14 -0.37 28.37
C MET A 241 25.05 -1.59 28.34
N SER A 242 24.58 -2.72 28.87
CA SER A 242 25.17 -4.03 28.60
C SER A 242 24.23 -4.87 27.74
N GLY A 243 24.52 -4.94 26.44
CA GLY A 243 23.74 -5.71 25.47
C GLY A 243 23.52 -5.01 24.13
N LEU A 244 22.50 -5.44 23.39
CA LEU A 244 22.23 -4.99 22.03
C LEU A 244 21.14 -3.93 21.98
N ILE A 245 21.36 -2.87 21.20
CA ILE A 245 20.35 -1.88 20.80
C ILE A 245 20.27 -1.85 19.28
N ASP A 246 19.04 -1.83 18.76
CA ASP A 246 18.75 -1.85 17.34
C ASP A 246 17.56 -0.93 17.00
N GLU A 247 17.49 -0.45 15.76
CA GLU A 247 16.33 0.21 15.16
C GLU A 247 15.79 1.41 15.99
N VAL A 248 16.70 2.25 16.47
CA VAL A 248 16.40 3.41 17.33
C VAL A 248 15.71 4.51 16.53
N ARG A 249 14.60 5.03 17.05
CA ARG A 249 13.85 6.15 16.46
C ARG A 249 13.42 7.16 17.51
N ILE A 250 13.49 8.44 17.14
CA ILE A 250 13.01 9.57 17.94
C ILE A 250 12.01 10.37 17.11
N TYR A 251 10.88 10.73 17.71
CA TYR A 251 9.84 11.56 17.11
C TYR A 251 9.52 12.78 17.99
N ASN A 252 9.22 13.92 17.39
CA ASN A 252 8.73 15.14 18.07
C ASN A 252 7.20 15.17 18.24
N ARG A 253 6.56 14.01 18.19
CA ARG A 253 5.12 13.82 18.40
C ARG A 253 4.83 12.53 19.13
N VAL A 254 3.62 12.42 19.65
CA VAL A 254 3.08 11.17 20.17
C VAL A 254 2.70 10.26 18.99
N LEU A 255 3.27 9.06 18.94
CA LEU A 255 2.78 8.03 18.04
C LEU A 255 1.50 7.39 18.58
N THR A 256 0.58 7.07 17.68
CA THR A 256 -0.64 6.31 17.98
C THR A 256 -0.33 4.84 18.26
N SER A 257 -1.22 4.14 18.97
CA SER A 257 -1.08 2.71 19.25
C SER A 257 -0.90 1.88 17.97
N ASP A 258 -1.52 2.28 16.85
CA ASP A 258 -1.42 1.55 15.59
C ASP A 258 -0.08 1.80 14.89
N GLU A 259 0.46 3.02 14.95
CA GLU A 259 1.82 3.32 14.49
C GLU A 259 2.87 2.54 15.29
N ILE A 260 2.66 2.42 16.61
CA ILE A 260 3.53 1.65 17.50
C ILE A 260 3.43 0.15 17.20
N LYS A 261 2.23 -0.40 16.98
CA LYS A 261 2.04 -1.78 16.50
C LYS A 261 2.72 -2.02 15.16
N ARG A 262 2.73 -1.03 14.25
CA ARG A 262 3.46 -1.12 12.97
C ARG A 262 4.97 -1.17 13.21
N LEU A 263 5.53 -0.28 14.04
CA LEU A 263 6.94 -0.33 14.43
C LEU A 263 7.32 -1.68 15.05
N TYR A 264 6.47 -2.23 15.93
CA TYR A 264 6.68 -3.56 16.47
C TYR A 264 6.67 -4.62 15.37
N LYS A 265 5.69 -4.62 14.46
CA LYS A 265 5.63 -5.62 13.38
C LYS A 265 6.85 -5.54 12.43
N ILE A 266 7.40 -4.34 12.22
CA ILE A 266 8.63 -4.12 11.44
C ILE A 266 9.84 -4.85 12.06
N GLY A 267 9.91 -5.08 13.38
CA GLY A 267 10.99 -5.90 13.95
C GLY A 267 10.53 -7.23 14.57
N GLY A 268 9.24 -7.42 14.79
CA GLY A 268 8.64 -8.57 15.47
C GLY A 268 8.47 -9.77 14.55
N THR A 269 8.24 -9.52 13.26
CA THR A 269 7.88 -10.53 12.26
C THR A 269 8.57 -10.35 10.91
N PHE A 270 9.40 -9.33 10.76
CA PHE A 270 10.19 -9.12 9.55
C PHE A 270 11.49 -9.94 9.66
N LYS A 271 11.37 -11.24 9.40
CA LYS A 271 12.38 -11.83 8.50
C LYS A 271 12.17 -11.14 7.16
N ILE A 272 12.86 -10.02 6.92
CA ILE A 272 13.24 -9.75 5.53
C ILE A 272 14.20 -10.88 5.20
N ASN A 273 13.66 -11.98 4.68
CA ASN A 273 14.39 -12.62 3.60
C ASN A 273 14.78 -11.45 2.69
N ALA A 274 16.08 -11.21 2.50
CA ALA A 274 16.57 -10.30 1.47
C ALA A 274 16.03 -10.69 0.06
N THR A 275 15.26 -11.78 -0.02
CA THR A 275 14.15 -12.01 -0.94
C THR A 275 12.78 -11.78 -0.27
N ARG A 276 12.31 -10.53 -0.10
CA ARG A 276 10.85 -10.28 -0.16
C ARG A 276 10.48 -10.32 -1.63
N LYS A 277 10.68 -11.50 -2.22
CA LYS A 277 9.90 -11.97 -3.35
C LYS A 277 8.47 -11.83 -2.87
N ASP A 278 7.68 -11.01 -3.53
CA ASP A 278 6.27 -10.86 -3.20
C ASP A 278 5.68 -12.28 -3.04
N THR A 279 5.31 -12.68 -1.82
CA THR A 279 4.90 -14.08 -1.59
C THR A 279 3.69 -14.42 -2.45
N LEU A 280 2.87 -13.42 -2.82
CA LEU A 280 1.74 -13.56 -3.73
C LEU A 280 2.14 -13.64 -5.21
N THR A 281 3.39 -13.38 -5.58
CA THR A 281 3.97 -13.71 -6.90
C THR A 281 4.71 -15.04 -6.89
N SER A 282 5.15 -15.51 -5.71
CA SER A 282 5.82 -16.80 -5.61
C SER A 282 4.85 -17.92 -5.96
N GLY A 283 5.18 -18.67 -7.00
CA GLY A 283 4.34 -19.75 -7.51
C GLY A 283 3.05 -19.27 -8.19
N LEU A 284 2.91 -17.97 -8.45
CA LEU A 284 1.79 -17.45 -9.25
C LEU A 284 2.02 -17.86 -10.70
N VAL A 285 1.07 -18.60 -11.27
CA VAL A 285 1.16 -19.14 -12.64
C VAL A 285 0.11 -18.55 -13.59
N GLY A 286 -0.90 -17.87 -13.06
CA GLY A 286 -1.87 -17.10 -13.83
C GLY A 286 -2.51 -16.02 -12.96
N HIS A 287 -2.66 -14.80 -13.49
CA HIS A 287 -3.40 -13.71 -12.86
C HIS A 287 -4.12 -12.89 -13.92
N TRP A 288 -5.45 -12.89 -13.89
CA TRP A 288 -6.29 -12.06 -14.76
C TRP A 288 -7.10 -11.09 -13.91
N THR A 289 -6.73 -9.81 -13.98
CA THR A 289 -7.42 -8.71 -13.29
C THR A 289 -8.72 -8.35 -14.01
N PHE A 290 -8.76 -8.52 -15.33
CA PHE A 290 -9.81 -7.99 -16.20
C PHE A 290 -9.94 -6.45 -16.22
N ASP A 291 -8.88 -5.73 -15.83
CA ASP A 291 -8.84 -4.26 -15.90
C ASP A 291 -8.55 -3.72 -17.31
N GLU A 292 -8.75 -2.41 -17.53
CA GLU A 292 -8.59 -1.78 -18.87
C GLU A 292 -7.19 -1.86 -19.53
N PRO A 293 -6.04 -2.01 -18.84
CA PRO A 293 -4.80 -2.37 -19.54
C PRO A 293 -4.66 -3.90 -19.79
N ASP A 294 -5.54 -4.71 -19.21
CA ASP A 294 -5.45 -6.16 -19.14
C ASP A 294 -6.47 -6.85 -20.04
N LEU A 295 -7.34 -6.07 -20.70
CA LEU A 295 -8.30 -6.55 -21.69
C LEU A 295 -8.20 -5.79 -23.02
N ALA A 296 -7.67 -6.44 -24.05
CA ALA A 296 -7.65 -5.92 -25.42
C ALA A 296 -8.44 -6.83 -26.37
N ASN A 297 -9.43 -6.29 -27.07
CA ASN A 297 -10.37 -7.07 -27.89
C ASN A 297 -10.98 -8.24 -27.09
N VAL A 298 -10.72 -9.47 -27.54
CA VAL A 298 -11.12 -10.73 -26.88
C VAL A 298 -10.00 -11.35 -26.04
N THR A 299 -8.88 -10.66 -25.82
CA THR A 299 -7.75 -11.18 -25.04
C THR A 299 -7.78 -10.63 -23.61
N ALA A 300 -7.69 -11.52 -22.62
CA ALA A 300 -7.39 -11.22 -21.23
C ALA A 300 -5.91 -11.50 -20.95
N PHE A 301 -5.13 -10.48 -20.68
CA PHE A 301 -3.70 -10.61 -20.43
C PHE A 301 -3.43 -11.19 -19.05
N ASP A 302 -2.48 -12.10 -18.99
CA ASP A 302 -1.96 -12.68 -17.75
C ASP A 302 -0.89 -11.78 -17.13
N ARG A 303 -1.13 -11.33 -15.90
CA ARG A 303 -0.24 -10.50 -15.09
C ARG A 303 0.69 -11.28 -14.17
N SER A 304 0.65 -12.61 -14.19
CA SER A 304 1.59 -13.43 -13.42
C SER A 304 3.03 -13.34 -13.93
N GLY A 305 3.21 -12.91 -15.18
CA GLY A 305 4.50 -12.92 -15.89
C GLY A 305 4.76 -14.20 -16.68
N GLN A 306 3.83 -15.17 -16.65
CA GLN A 306 3.96 -16.45 -17.36
C GLN A 306 3.40 -16.43 -18.79
N GLY A 307 2.66 -15.38 -19.15
CA GLY A 307 2.12 -15.20 -20.51
C GLY A 307 0.95 -16.13 -20.85
N ASN A 308 0.28 -16.69 -19.83
CA ASN A 308 -0.87 -17.57 -19.99
C ASN A 308 -2.15 -16.74 -20.29
N ASN A 309 -2.13 -15.94 -21.36
CA ASN A 309 -3.24 -15.06 -21.70
C ASN A 309 -4.52 -15.86 -22.01
N GLY A 310 -5.67 -15.33 -21.59
CA GLY A 310 -6.98 -15.89 -21.88
C GLY A 310 -7.62 -15.29 -23.14
N THR A 311 -8.50 -16.06 -23.77
CA THR A 311 -9.36 -15.62 -24.88
C THR A 311 -10.83 -15.68 -24.46
N LEU A 312 -11.49 -14.53 -24.43
CA LEU A 312 -12.91 -14.39 -24.19
C LEU A 312 -13.67 -15.06 -25.35
N THR A 313 -14.43 -16.11 -25.03
CA THR A 313 -15.20 -16.90 -26.00
C THR A 313 -16.70 -16.73 -25.73
N ASN A 314 -17.48 -16.55 -26.79
CA ASN A 314 -18.92 -16.23 -26.72
C ASN A 314 -19.24 -14.97 -25.87
N GLY A 315 -18.29 -14.03 -25.81
CA GLY A 315 -18.51 -12.65 -25.38
C GLY A 315 -18.93 -12.42 -23.93
N PRO A 316 -18.19 -12.91 -22.91
CA PRO A 316 -18.36 -12.39 -21.55
C PRO A 316 -18.17 -10.87 -21.56
N ALA A 317 -19.13 -10.14 -20.97
CA ALA A 317 -19.21 -8.69 -21.07
C ALA A 317 -18.36 -8.01 -19.99
N ARG A 318 -17.59 -6.99 -20.38
CA ARG A 318 -16.88 -6.12 -19.44
C ARG A 318 -17.89 -5.41 -18.54
N THR A 319 -17.65 -5.41 -17.23
CA THR A 319 -18.52 -4.74 -16.26
C THR A 319 -17.71 -4.28 -15.05
N ILE A 320 -18.33 -3.56 -14.12
CA ILE A 320 -17.67 -3.15 -12.88
C ILE A 320 -17.32 -4.40 -12.06
N GLY A 321 -16.03 -4.55 -11.77
CA GLY A 321 -15.45 -5.63 -10.99
C GLY A 321 -15.59 -5.42 -9.49
N LYS A 322 -14.96 -6.30 -8.71
CA LYS A 322 -14.69 -6.04 -7.29
C LYS A 322 -13.56 -5.04 -7.14
N ILE A 323 -12.55 -5.13 -8.00
CA ILE A 323 -11.45 -4.19 -8.17
C ILE A 323 -11.51 -3.77 -9.65
N GLY A 324 -11.72 -2.48 -9.92
CA GLY A 324 -11.78 -1.98 -11.29
C GLY A 324 -12.84 -2.67 -12.16
N GLN A 325 -12.42 -3.41 -13.18
CA GLN A 325 -13.28 -4.10 -14.14
C GLN A 325 -13.23 -5.62 -13.97
N GLY A 326 -14.39 -6.27 -14.09
CA GLY A 326 -14.55 -7.72 -14.11
C GLY A 326 -15.25 -8.20 -15.39
N LEU A 327 -15.42 -9.50 -15.52
CA LEU A 327 -16.15 -10.12 -16.62
C LEU A 327 -17.48 -10.70 -16.17
N LYS A 328 -18.56 -10.31 -16.85
CA LYS A 328 -19.91 -10.86 -16.68
C LYS A 328 -20.15 -12.00 -17.65
N PHE A 329 -20.43 -13.17 -17.08
CA PHE A 329 -20.75 -14.41 -17.78
C PHE A 329 -22.27 -14.60 -17.86
N ASP A 330 -22.72 -15.07 -19.03
CA ASP A 330 -24.12 -15.22 -19.43
C ASP A 330 -24.85 -16.41 -18.79
N GLY A 331 -24.11 -17.37 -18.23
CA GLY A 331 -24.66 -18.61 -17.70
C GLY A 331 -25.12 -19.61 -18.76
N THR A 332 -24.75 -19.44 -20.03
CA THR A 332 -25.19 -20.32 -21.11
C THR A 332 -24.09 -20.73 -22.08
N SER A 333 -23.08 -19.89 -22.30
CA SER A 333 -22.07 -20.17 -23.34
C SER A 333 -20.74 -19.45 -23.18
N SER A 334 -20.70 -18.38 -22.38
CA SER A 334 -19.52 -17.51 -22.25
C SER A 334 -18.48 -18.04 -21.28
N TYR A 335 -17.20 -17.91 -21.64
CA TYR A 335 -16.06 -18.29 -20.80
C TYR A 335 -14.78 -17.58 -21.27
N VAL A 336 -13.71 -17.67 -20.48
CA VAL A 336 -12.34 -17.32 -20.89
C VAL A 336 -11.55 -18.62 -21.06
N ASP A 337 -11.04 -18.86 -22.26
CA ASP A 337 -10.15 -19.99 -22.56
C ASP A 337 -8.69 -19.58 -22.35
N THR A 338 -7.99 -20.19 -21.39
CA THR A 338 -6.61 -19.80 -21.10
C THR A 338 -5.58 -20.30 -22.11
N SER A 339 -5.98 -21.24 -23.00
CA SER A 339 -5.12 -21.88 -24.00
C SER A 339 -3.76 -22.38 -23.48
N ALA A 340 -3.64 -22.58 -22.16
CA ALA A 340 -2.40 -22.86 -21.47
C ALA A 340 -2.44 -24.24 -20.81
N THR A 341 -1.36 -25.00 -20.98
CA THR A 341 -1.16 -26.31 -20.33
C THR A 341 -0.59 -26.18 -18.93
N ALA A 342 -0.15 -24.98 -18.52
CA ALA A 342 0.45 -24.70 -17.22
C ALA A 342 -0.50 -24.95 -16.03
N PHE A 343 -1.79 -25.14 -16.30
CA PHE A 343 -2.83 -25.39 -15.30
C PHE A 343 -3.23 -26.86 -15.21
N ASN A 344 -2.51 -27.76 -15.87
CA ASN A 344 -2.79 -29.19 -15.82
C ASN A 344 -2.09 -29.83 -14.61
N PHE A 345 -2.79 -29.85 -13.47
CA PHE A 345 -2.24 -30.33 -12.20
C PHE A 345 -2.47 -31.84 -11.99
N GLU A 346 -1.42 -32.53 -11.55
CA GLU A 346 -1.51 -33.91 -11.09
C GLU A 346 -2.06 -33.99 -9.65
N ARG A 347 -2.61 -35.15 -9.27
CA ARG A 347 -3.12 -35.42 -7.91
C ARG A 347 -2.10 -35.22 -6.81
N THR A 348 -0.81 -35.25 -7.14
CA THR A 348 0.29 -35.00 -6.19
C THR A 348 0.80 -33.56 -6.22
N ASP A 349 0.33 -32.75 -7.17
CA ASP A 349 0.74 -31.36 -7.27
C ASP A 349 -0.02 -30.50 -6.27
N LYS A 350 0.68 -29.51 -5.73
CA LYS A 350 0.10 -28.49 -4.86
C LYS A 350 -0.38 -27.35 -5.73
N PHE A 351 -1.57 -26.84 -5.47
CA PHE A 351 -2.06 -25.65 -6.17
C PHE A 351 -3.10 -24.89 -5.37
N SER A 352 -3.44 -23.70 -5.84
CA SER A 352 -4.55 -22.90 -5.31
C SER A 352 -5.21 -22.08 -6.39
N PHE A 353 -6.53 -21.93 -6.30
CA PHE A 353 -7.31 -20.97 -7.09
C PHE A 353 -7.85 -19.89 -6.16
N SER A 354 -7.83 -18.63 -6.60
CA SER A 354 -8.41 -17.49 -5.89
C SER A 354 -9.16 -16.61 -6.87
N LEU A 355 -10.38 -16.20 -6.56
CA LEU A 355 -11.15 -15.27 -7.40
C LEU A 355 -12.22 -14.54 -6.58
N TRP A 356 -12.65 -13.39 -7.07
CA TRP A 356 -13.85 -12.72 -6.64
C TRP A 356 -15.02 -13.13 -7.53
N TYR A 357 -16.19 -13.35 -6.94
CA TYR A 357 -17.40 -13.68 -7.68
C TYR A 357 -18.61 -12.90 -7.15
N LYS A 358 -19.58 -12.69 -8.04
CA LYS A 358 -20.91 -12.16 -7.75
C LYS A 358 -21.92 -12.87 -8.64
N SER A 359 -22.81 -13.68 -8.05
CA SER A 359 -23.81 -14.42 -8.84
C SER A 359 -24.96 -13.52 -9.29
N ASN A 360 -25.50 -13.83 -10.46
CA ASN A 360 -26.72 -13.20 -10.96
C ASN A 360 -27.96 -14.00 -10.49
N GLY A 361 -28.39 -13.72 -9.27
CA GLY A 361 -29.46 -14.46 -8.60
C GLY A 361 -28.97 -15.70 -7.87
N THR A 362 -29.91 -16.46 -7.29
CA THR A 362 -29.61 -17.69 -6.55
C THR A 362 -29.16 -18.79 -7.53
N PRO A 363 -27.99 -19.42 -7.34
CA PRO A 363 -27.60 -20.59 -8.11
C PRO A 363 -28.64 -21.71 -7.98
N ALA A 364 -29.22 -22.13 -9.10
CA ALA A 364 -30.26 -23.17 -9.17
C ALA A 364 -29.77 -24.49 -9.80
N ILE A 365 -28.62 -24.45 -10.47
CA ILE A 365 -27.95 -25.59 -11.11
C ILE A 365 -26.43 -25.47 -10.85
N SER A 366 -25.66 -26.46 -11.29
CA SER A 366 -24.19 -26.39 -11.26
C SER A 366 -23.66 -25.21 -12.05
N ARG A 367 -22.69 -24.48 -11.47
CA ARG A 367 -22.08 -23.28 -12.06
C ARG A 367 -20.60 -23.23 -11.68
N SER A 368 -19.72 -23.43 -12.65
CA SER A 368 -18.28 -23.56 -12.44
C SER A 368 -17.57 -22.20 -12.56
N PHE A 369 -16.75 -21.85 -11.58
CA PHE A 369 -15.90 -20.66 -11.66
C PHE A 369 -14.67 -20.92 -12.52
N VAL A 370 -14.02 -22.07 -12.30
CA VAL A 370 -12.88 -22.54 -13.08
C VAL A 370 -12.88 -24.07 -13.19
N GLY A 371 -12.41 -24.60 -14.31
CA GLY A 371 -12.24 -26.04 -14.48
C GLY A 371 -11.48 -26.41 -15.75
N ASN A 372 -10.95 -27.64 -15.80
CA ASN A 372 -10.25 -28.18 -16.97
C ASN A 372 -10.70 -29.60 -17.34
N ILE A 373 -11.93 -29.98 -17.02
CA ILE A 373 -12.39 -31.36 -17.16
C ILE A 373 -12.34 -31.85 -18.63
N GLY A 374 -11.78 -33.05 -18.82
CA GLY A 374 -11.88 -33.77 -20.09
C GLY A 374 -13.32 -34.21 -20.36
N VAL A 375 -13.97 -33.65 -21.38
CA VAL A 375 -15.42 -33.87 -21.65
C VAL A 375 -15.83 -35.33 -21.85
N SER A 376 -14.92 -36.20 -22.29
CA SER A 376 -15.20 -37.63 -22.50
C SER A 376 -14.65 -38.54 -21.39
N THR A 377 -13.66 -38.08 -20.62
CA THR A 377 -12.98 -38.88 -19.60
C THR A 377 -13.37 -38.49 -18.17
N LEU A 378 -13.91 -37.28 -18.03
CA LEU A 378 -14.11 -36.53 -16.79
C LEU A 378 -12.87 -36.46 -15.89
N VAL A 379 -11.68 -36.53 -16.49
CA VAL A 379 -10.38 -36.35 -15.82
C VAL A 379 -10.08 -34.87 -15.70
N GLY A 380 -9.67 -34.40 -14.52
CA GLY A 380 -9.29 -33.00 -14.27
C GLY A 380 -9.88 -32.48 -12.97
N TYR A 381 -10.10 -31.16 -12.89
CA TYR A 381 -10.66 -30.49 -11.71
C TYR A 381 -11.81 -29.54 -12.04
N ILE A 382 -12.64 -29.31 -11.02
CA ILE A 382 -13.77 -28.36 -11.05
C ILE A 382 -13.79 -27.57 -9.74
N PHE A 383 -13.99 -26.26 -9.82
CA PHE A 383 -14.25 -25.39 -8.68
C PHE A 383 -15.44 -24.47 -8.96
N GLY A 384 -16.48 -24.53 -8.13
CA GLY A 384 -17.69 -23.73 -8.36
C GLY A 384 -18.86 -24.06 -7.44
N PHE A 385 -20.00 -23.44 -7.72
CA PHE A 385 -21.29 -23.80 -7.12
C PHE A 385 -21.74 -25.17 -7.61
N ASN A 386 -22.00 -26.06 -6.66
CA ASN A 386 -22.19 -27.48 -6.94
C ASN A 386 -21.08 -28.07 -7.83
N GLY A 387 -19.83 -27.67 -7.57
CA GLY A 387 -18.66 -28.20 -8.29
C GLY A 387 -18.65 -29.73 -8.25
N ALA A 388 -18.29 -30.35 -9.38
CA ALA A 388 -18.38 -31.80 -9.61
C ALA A 388 -19.81 -32.39 -9.69
N GLY A 389 -20.87 -31.56 -9.67
CA GLY A 389 -22.26 -32.01 -9.83
C GLY A 389 -22.81 -32.83 -8.66
N VAL A 390 -22.10 -32.86 -7.52
CA VAL A 390 -22.38 -33.80 -6.40
C VAL A 390 -22.58 -33.12 -5.05
N CYS A 391 -22.45 -31.80 -4.94
CA CYS A 391 -22.90 -31.13 -3.73
C CYS A 391 -24.41 -31.29 -3.59
N SER A 392 -24.89 -31.55 -2.37
CA SER A 392 -26.32 -31.76 -2.09
C SER A 392 -27.22 -30.55 -2.37
N SER A 393 -26.66 -29.40 -2.75
CA SER A 393 -27.38 -28.17 -3.08
C SER A 393 -26.58 -27.30 -4.05
N ALA A 394 -27.31 -26.64 -4.96
CA ALA A 394 -26.77 -25.71 -5.95
C ALA A 394 -26.07 -24.48 -5.34
N THR A 395 -26.31 -24.16 -4.07
CA THR A 395 -25.75 -22.97 -3.41
C THR A 395 -24.48 -23.25 -2.59
N ARG A 396 -24.03 -24.51 -2.50
CA ARG A 396 -22.76 -24.84 -1.84
C ARG A 396 -21.62 -24.76 -2.84
N ILE A 397 -20.45 -24.30 -2.39
CA ILE A 397 -19.24 -24.30 -3.21
C ILE A 397 -18.52 -25.63 -2.99
N GLY A 398 -18.12 -26.25 -4.09
CA GLY A 398 -17.41 -27.53 -4.11
C GLY A 398 -16.12 -27.45 -4.92
N PHE A 399 -15.20 -28.33 -4.55
CA PHE A 399 -13.99 -28.61 -5.31
C PHE A 399 -13.88 -30.12 -5.55
N GLY A 400 -13.67 -30.51 -6.81
CA GLY A 400 -13.48 -31.90 -7.21
C GLY A 400 -12.21 -32.06 -8.03
N LEU A 401 -11.52 -33.17 -7.81
CA LEU A 401 -10.37 -33.62 -8.60
C LEU A 401 -10.57 -35.10 -8.95
N ALA A 402 -10.50 -35.42 -10.25
CA ALA A 402 -10.97 -36.69 -10.80
C ALA A 402 -9.92 -37.35 -11.70
N GLY A 403 -9.67 -38.63 -11.47
CA GLY A 403 -8.85 -39.49 -12.34
C GLY A 403 -9.66 -40.39 -13.27
N ILE A 404 -10.88 -40.80 -12.88
CA ILE A 404 -11.89 -41.46 -13.74
C ILE A 404 -13.27 -41.08 -13.21
N ALA A 405 -14.16 -40.62 -14.10
CA ALA A 405 -15.59 -40.35 -13.86
C ALA A 405 -16.28 -41.27 -12.82
N GLY A 406 -16.81 -40.71 -11.72
CA GLY A 406 -17.62 -41.43 -10.72
C GLY A 406 -16.92 -42.56 -9.94
N GLU A 407 -15.69 -42.93 -10.29
CA GLU A 407 -15.00 -44.10 -9.74
C GLU A 407 -13.72 -43.75 -8.97
N ASN A 408 -12.97 -42.73 -9.40
CA ASN A 408 -11.73 -42.31 -8.76
C ASN A 408 -11.65 -40.78 -8.57
N TRP A 409 -12.18 -40.28 -7.44
CA TRP A 409 -12.41 -38.87 -7.17
C TRP A 409 -11.98 -38.51 -5.75
N LEU A 410 -11.57 -37.26 -5.57
CA LEU A 410 -11.75 -36.58 -4.30
C LEU A 410 -12.67 -35.39 -4.52
N THR A 411 -13.67 -35.24 -3.65
CA THR A 411 -14.61 -34.13 -3.71
C THR A 411 -14.97 -33.66 -2.33
N VAL A 412 -14.84 -32.34 -2.12
CA VAL A 412 -15.29 -31.66 -0.91
C VAL A 412 -16.28 -30.57 -1.27
N CYS A 413 -17.22 -30.30 -0.36
CA CYS A 413 -18.18 -29.21 -0.49
C CYS A 413 -18.32 -28.50 0.84
N THR A 414 -18.52 -27.18 0.82
CA THR A 414 -18.86 -26.41 2.03
C THR A 414 -20.05 -27.05 2.74
N THR A 415 -20.03 -27.08 4.07
CA THR A 415 -21.15 -27.64 4.86
C THR A 415 -22.41 -26.79 4.73
N ASN A 416 -22.23 -25.47 4.75
CA ASN A 416 -23.29 -24.47 4.59
C ASN A 416 -23.34 -23.89 3.16
N PRO A 417 -24.50 -23.38 2.71
CA PRO A 417 -24.59 -22.56 1.51
C PRO A 417 -23.57 -21.42 1.53
N ALA A 418 -22.89 -21.22 0.40
CA ALA A 418 -22.01 -20.08 0.22
C ALA A 418 -22.83 -18.83 -0.14
N PRO A 419 -22.40 -17.63 0.28
CA PRO A 419 -23.08 -16.41 -0.10
C PRO A 419 -22.94 -16.17 -1.61
N TYR A 420 -23.98 -15.63 -2.24
CA TYR A 420 -24.04 -15.48 -3.71
C TYR A 420 -24.47 -14.08 -4.15
N SER A 421 -25.14 -13.32 -3.28
CA SER A 421 -25.52 -11.93 -3.52
C SER A 421 -24.41 -10.97 -3.11
N GLY A 422 -23.97 -10.10 -4.03
CA GLY A 422 -22.84 -9.21 -3.78
C GLY A 422 -21.50 -9.88 -4.08
N TRP A 423 -20.42 -9.15 -3.84
CA TRP A 423 -19.07 -9.62 -4.12
C TRP A 423 -18.51 -10.45 -2.97
N HIS A 424 -18.07 -11.66 -3.27
CA HIS A 424 -17.43 -12.59 -2.34
C HIS A 424 -16.11 -13.11 -2.90
N HIS A 425 -15.18 -13.43 -2.02
CA HIS A 425 -13.89 -14.01 -2.38
C HIS A 425 -13.90 -15.50 -2.11
N ALA A 426 -13.66 -16.31 -3.14
CA ALA A 426 -13.55 -17.76 -3.03
C ALA A 426 -12.11 -18.20 -3.31
N VAL A 427 -11.56 -19.01 -2.40
CA VAL A 427 -10.25 -19.63 -2.56
C VAL A 427 -10.33 -21.11 -2.26
N VAL A 428 -9.70 -21.93 -3.10
CA VAL A 428 -9.41 -23.33 -2.76
C VAL A 428 -7.90 -23.54 -2.74
N THR A 429 -7.42 -24.26 -1.71
CA THR A 429 -6.02 -24.72 -1.63
C THR A 429 -5.99 -26.23 -1.58
N TYR A 430 -5.04 -26.82 -2.29
CA TYR A 430 -4.79 -28.26 -2.27
C TYR A 430 -3.31 -28.55 -2.03
N ASP A 431 -3.03 -29.48 -1.11
CA ASP A 431 -1.68 -29.78 -0.63
C ASP A 431 -0.98 -30.95 -1.35
N GLY A 432 -1.60 -31.51 -2.40
CA GLY A 432 -1.03 -32.62 -3.18
C GLY A 432 -1.11 -33.99 -2.48
N SER A 433 -1.87 -34.13 -1.39
CA SER A 433 -1.96 -35.37 -0.61
C SER A 433 -2.68 -36.52 -1.32
N SER A 434 -3.40 -36.25 -2.42
CA SER A 434 -4.38 -37.16 -3.02
C SER A 434 -5.53 -37.53 -2.07
N SER A 435 -5.76 -36.71 -1.04
CA SER A 435 -6.87 -36.87 -0.10
C SER A 435 -7.72 -35.61 -0.01
N ALA A 436 -9.02 -35.79 0.21
CA ALA A 436 -9.98 -34.73 0.51
C ALA A 436 -9.56 -33.88 1.72
N SER A 437 -8.87 -34.45 2.71
CA SER A 437 -8.33 -33.72 3.87
C SER A 437 -7.27 -32.67 3.52
N GLY A 438 -6.64 -32.82 2.34
CA GLY A 438 -5.70 -31.87 1.78
C GLY A 438 -6.34 -30.65 1.11
N VAL A 439 -7.67 -30.66 0.93
CA VAL A 439 -8.41 -29.55 0.33
C VAL A 439 -8.95 -28.63 1.42
N LYS A 440 -8.77 -27.32 1.25
CA LYS A 440 -9.42 -26.30 2.07
C LYS A 440 -10.11 -25.28 1.19
N ILE A 441 -11.30 -24.85 1.59
CA ILE A 441 -12.07 -23.80 0.92
C ILE A 441 -12.20 -22.62 1.87
N PHE A 442 -11.87 -21.43 1.38
CA PHE A 442 -12.02 -20.18 2.10
C PHE A 442 -13.04 -19.31 1.40
N ILE A 443 -13.95 -18.74 2.18
CA ILE A 443 -14.89 -17.72 1.71
C ILE A 443 -14.62 -16.44 2.50
N ASP A 444 -14.42 -15.33 1.79
CA ASP A 444 -14.16 -14.01 2.36
C ASP A 444 -12.98 -14.02 3.36
N GLY A 445 -11.93 -14.76 3.02
CA GLY A 445 -10.71 -14.90 3.82
C GLY A 445 -10.84 -15.81 5.04
N ILE A 446 -11.99 -16.45 5.26
CA ILE A 446 -12.27 -17.34 6.39
C ILE A 446 -12.26 -18.80 5.90
N ASN A 447 -11.54 -19.68 6.61
CA ASN A 447 -11.56 -21.11 6.31
C ASN A 447 -12.94 -21.69 6.64
N THR A 448 -13.61 -22.28 5.66
CA THR A 448 -14.96 -22.81 5.80
C THR A 448 -14.92 -24.32 6.02
N ASP A 449 -15.79 -24.82 6.90
CA ASP A 449 -15.94 -26.26 7.10
C ASP A 449 -16.44 -26.94 5.82
N VAL A 450 -15.84 -28.09 5.49
CA VAL A 450 -16.19 -28.88 4.32
C VAL A 450 -16.63 -30.29 4.71
N SER A 451 -17.60 -30.81 3.97
CA SER A 451 -17.98 -32.22 3.97
C SER A 451 -17.25 -32.95 2.84
N THR A 452 -16.74 -34.14 3.13
CA THR A 452 -16.12 -35.03 2.13
C THR A 452 -17.20 -35.91 1.50
N LEU A 453 -17.27 -35.93 0.18
CA LEU A 453 -18.21 -36.78 -0.58
C LEU A 453 -17.51 -38.00 -1.18
N PHE A 454 -16.32 -37.80 -1.72
CA PHE A 454 -15.45 -38.84 -2.26
C PHE A 454 -14.02 -38.60 -1.79
N ASP A 455 -13.31 -39.68 -1.48
CA ASP A 455 -11.89 -39.64 -1.08
C ASP A 455 -11.19 -40.96 -1.44
N ASN A 456 -11.21 -41.31 -2.72
CA ASN A 456 -10.60 -42.54 -3.22
C ASN A 456 -9.63 -42.31 -4.41
N LEU A 457 -9.23 -41.06 -4.63
CA LEU A 457 -8.34 -40.67 -5.71
C LEU A 457 -6.96 -41.35 -5.58
N SER A 458 -6.56 -42.10 -6.61
CA SER A 458 -5.32 -42.89 -6.59
C SER A 458 -4.57 -42.91 -7.93
N ILE A 459 -5.24 -42.52 -9.02
CA ILE A 459 -4.67 -42.46 -10.37
C ILE A 459 -4.55 -41.03 -10.88
N SER A 460 -3.87 -40.87 -12.02
CA SER A 460 -3.52 -39.55 -12.58
C SER A 460 -4.74 -38.69 -12.88
N THR A 461 -4.63 -37.39 -12.60
CA THR A 461 -5.66 -36.37 -12.90
C THR A 461 -5.28 -35.49 -14.09
N VAL A 462 -4.17 -35.80 -14.74
CA VAL A 462 -3.63 -35.04 -15.88
C VAL A 462 -4.49 -35.29 -17.12
N THR A 463 -4.90 -34.21 -17.78
CA THR A 463 -5.78 -34.24 -18.96
C THR A 463 -5.27 -33.32 -20.06
N ASN A 464 -5.65 -33.55 -21.32
CA ASN A 464 -5.32 -32.61 -22.41
C ASN A 464 -6.30 -31.42 -22.48
N ALA A 465 -7.26 -31.36 -21.57
CA ALA A 465 -8.22 -30.27 -21.51
C ALA A 465 -7.59 -29.00 -20.88
N ILE A 466 -7.93 -27.86 -21.49
CA ILE A 466 -7.44 -26.54 -21.11
C ILE A 466 -8.32 -25.96 -20.01
N MET A 467 -7.70 -25.29 -19.04
CA MET A 467 -8.43 -24.57 -18.00
C MET A 467 -9.23 -23.41 -18.59
N ARG A 468 -10.49 -23.31 -18.18
CA ARG A 468 -11.37 -22.20 -18.49
C ARG A 468 -11.81 -21.48 -17.22
N ILE A 469 -12.13 -20.20 -17.37
CA ILE A 469 -12.75 -19.35 -16.35
C ILE A 469 -14.18 -19.08 -16.80
N GLY A 470 -15.15 -19.32 -15.92
CA GLY A 470 -16.58 -19.18 -16.21
C GLY A 470 -17.26 -20.45 -16.72
N ASP A 471 -16.55 -21.57 -16.88
CA ASP A 471 -17.10 -22.92 -17.05
C ASP A 471 -16.06 -23.98 -16.63
N ASP A 472 -16.42 -25.25 -16.76
CA ASP A 472 -15.53 -26.40 -16.58
C ASP A 472 -15.44 -27.31 -17.81
N ARG A 473 -15.97 -26.87 -18.96
CA ARG A 473 -16.11 -27.61 -20.22
C ARG A 473 -17.27 -28.62 -20.28
N THR A 474 -18.01 -28.84 -19.18
CA THR A 474 -19.20 -29.72 -19.16
C THR A 474 -20.53 -28.98 -19.31
N SER A 475 -20.48 -27.73 -19.77
CA SER A 475 -21.63 -26.81 -19.91
C SER A 475 -22.19 -26.26 -18.60
N ASP A 476 -21.44 -26.35 -17.50
CA ASP A 476 -21.78 -25.71 -16.21
C ASP A 476 -21.31 -24.25 -16.20
N TYR A 477 -21.83 -23.45 -17.16
CA TYR A 477 -21.45 -22.05 -17.34
C TYR A 477 -21.83 -21.18 -16.14
N PHE A 478 -20.93 -20.34 -15.65
CA PHE A 478 -21.21 -19.40 -14.58
C PHE A 478 -22.19 -18.29 -15.03
N ASN A 479 -23.19 -17.99 -14.20
CA ASN A 479 -24.12 -16.87 -14.42
C ASN A 479 -23.84 -15.78 -13.38
N GLY A 480 -23.03 -14.79 -13.74
CA GLY A 480 -22.57 -13.77 -12.79
C GLY A 480 -21.29 -13.09 -13.24
N THR A 481 -20.68 -12.33 -12.35
CA THR A 481 -19.42 -11.63 -12.59
C THR A 481 -18.28 -12.33 -11.84
N ILE A 482 -17.14 -12.53 -12.50
CA ILE A 482 -15.88 -12.96 -11.89
C ILE A 482 -14.83 -11.86 -12.07
N ASP A 483 -13.97 -11.72 -11.06
CA ASP A 483 -12.90 -10.73 -11.05
C ASP A 483 -11.65 -11.28 -10.33
N GLU A 484 -10.48 -10.73 -10.64
CA GLU A 484 -9.21 -10.91 -9.91
C GLU A 484 -8.78 -12.38 -9.74
N VAL A 485 -8.89 -13.15 -10.83
CA VAL A 485 -8.62 -14.59 -10.88
C VAL A 485 -7.13 -14.86 -10.79
N ARG A 486 -6.72 -15.73 -9.87
CA ARG A 486 -5.33 -16.15 -9.65
C ARG A 486 -5.21 -17.65 -9.51
N VAL A 487 -4.12 -18.18 -10.07
CA VAL A 487 -3.73 -19.58 -9.99
C VAL A 487 -2.32 -19.68 -9.44
N TYR A 488 -2.12 -20.55 -8.45
CA TYR A 488 -0.82 -20.82 -7.85
C TYR A 488 -0.43 -22.28 -8.02
N ASN A 489 0.84 -22.58 -8.31
CA ASN A 489 1.41 -23.94 -8.31
C ASN A 489 1.90 -24.37 -6.91
N ARG A 490 1.22 -23.88 -5.87
CA ARG A 490 1.44 -24.24 -4.48
C ARG A 490 0.16 -24.01 -3.68
N ALA A 491 0.06 -24.64 -2.52
CA ALA A 491 -0.94 -24.29 -1.52
C ALA A 491 -0.63 -22.91 -0.93
N LEU A 492 -1.60 -22.00 -0.93
CA LEU A 492 -1.52 -20.73 -0.21
C LEU A 492 -1.68 -20.93 1.29
N SER A 493 -1.00 -20.11 2.09
CA SER A 493 -1.21 -20.06 3.54
C SER A 493 -2.44 -19.22 3.90
N PRO A 494 -3.08 -19.44 5.07
CA PRO A 494 -4.21 -18.62 5.52
C PRO A 494 -3.92 -17.11 5.54
N ASP A 495 -2.70 -16.69 5.88
CA ASP A 495 -2.30 -15.28 5.87
C ASP A 495 -2.22 -14.68 4.47
N GLU A 496 -1.78 -15.47 3.48
CA GLU A 496 -1.76 -15.04 2.07
C GLU A 496 -3.18 -14.92 1.52
N ILE A 497 -4.06 -15.84 1.89
CA ILE A 497 -5.48 -15.80 1.51
C ILE A 497 -6.16 -14.59 2.14
N LYS A 498 -5.91 -14.32 3.42
CA LYS A 498 -6.41 -13.11 4.08
C LYS A 498 -5.87 -11.84 3.43
N ARG A 499 -4.63 -11.84 2.93
CA ARG A 499 -4.08 -10.72 2.15
C ARG A 499 -4.81 -10.55 0.82
N LEU A 500 -5.04 -11.62 0.05
CA LEU A 500 -5.81 -11.59 -1.20
C LEU A 500 -7.24 -11.08 -0.95
N TYR A 501 -7.90 -11.60 0.11
CA TYR A 501 -9.20 -11.11 0.53
C TYR A 501 -9.15 -9.63 0.90
N ASN A 502 -8.19 -9.18 1.72
CA ASN A 502 -8.13 -7.76 2.06
C ASN A 502 -7.85 -6.90 0.83
N MET A 503 -7.06 -7.35 -0.14
CA MET A 503 -6.81 -6.57 -1.37
C MET A 503 -8.09 -6.27 -2.14
N GLY A 504 -9.10 -7.17 -2.17
CA GLY A 504 -10.40 -6.89 -2.82
C GLY A 504 -11.54 -6.50 -1.87
N GLY A 505 -11.55 -7.03 -0.64
CA GLY A 505 -12.56 -6.82 0.40
C GLY A 505 -12.36 -5.49 1.12
N THR A 506 -11.12 -5.03 1.20
CA THR A 506 -10.74 -3.66 1.59
C THR A 506 -10.31 -2.82 0.39
N PHE A 507 -10.65 -3.23 -0.85
CA PHE A 507 -10.67 -2.30 -1.99
C PHE A 507 -11.82 -1.32 -1.80
N LYS A 508 -11.65 -0.45 -0.80
CA LYS A 508 -11.74 0.96 -1.06
C LYS A 508 -10.45 1.26 -1.81
N ILE A 509 -10.51 1.99 -2.93
CA ILE A 509 -9.33 2.75 -3.38
C ILE A 509 -8.68 3.27 -2.12
N ASN A 510 -7.43 2.89 -1.92
CA ASN A 510 -6.67 3.06 -0.70
C ASN A 510 -6.98 4.40 -0.02
N ALA A 511 -8.03 4.47 0.81
CA ALA A 511 -8.34 5.61 1.66
C ALA A 511 -7.30 5.72 2.79
N THR A 512 -6.31 4.81 2.78
CA THR A 512 -5.08 4.83 3.56
C THR A 512 -3.81 4.55 2.75
N ARG A 513 -3.75 4.92 1.46
CA ARG A 513 -2.74 5.92 1.11
C ARG A 513 -3.44 7.14 1.65
N LYS A 514 -3.16 7.49 2.91
CA LYS A 514 -3.62 8.77 3.45
C LYS A 514 -3.21 9.74 2.38
N ASP A 515 -4.19 10.28 1.65
CA ASP A 515 -3.89 11.15 0.55
C ASP A 515 -3.10 12.29 1.19
N THR A 516 -1.78 12.30 1.02
CA THR A 516 -0.98 13.35 1.66
C THR A 516 -1.23 14.66 0.93
N LEU A 517 -1.96 14.64 -0.19
CA LEU A 517 -2.44 15.81 -0.88
C LEU A 517 -3.73 16.35 -0.26
N THR A 518 -4.26 15.80 0.84
CA THR A 518 -5.41 16.44 1.55
C THR A 518 -5.13 17.88 1.97
N SER A 519 -3.85 18.28 2.08
CA SER A 519 -3.48 19.67 2.35
C SER A 519 -4.04 20.58 1.25
N GLY A 520 -5.01 21.41 1.61
CA GLY A 520 -5.67 22.34 0.72
C GLY A 520 -6.70 21.73 -0.23
N LEU A 521 -7.02 20.43 -0.12
CA LEU A 521 -8.07 19.81 -0.92
C LEU A 521 -9.44 20.33 -0.44
N VAL A 522 -10.21 20.94 -1.33
CA VAL A 522 -11.51 21.57 -1.02
C VAL A 522 -12.68 20.98 -1.80
N GLY A 523 -12.40 20.16 -2.83
CA GLY A 523 -13.41 19.36 -3.53
C GLY A 523 -12.78 18.10 -4.12
N HIS A 524 -13.44 16.96 -3.96
CA HIS A 524 -13.03 15.69 -4.58
C HIS A 524 -14.25 14.81 -4.89
N TRP A 525 -14.50 14.58 -6.18
CA TRP A 525 -15.56 13.70 -6.66
C TRP A 525 -14.92 12.52 -7.40
N THR A 526 -14.94 11.35 -6.75
CA THR A 526 -14.42 10.08 -7.29
C THR A 526 -15.40 9.48 -8.30
N PHE A 527 -16.69 9.75 -8.15
CA PHE A 527 -17.79 9.09 -8.87
C PHE A 527 -17.90 7.57 -8.66
N ASP A 528 -17.26 7.02 -7.62
CA ASP A 528 -17.31 5.61 -7.28
C ASP A 528 -18.66 5.15 -6.66
N GLU A 529 -18.89 3.83 -6.61
CA GLU A 529 -20.16 3.26 -6.14
C GLU A 529 -20.58 3.57 -4.68
N PRO A 530 -19.72 3.96 -3.70
CA PRO A 530 -20.18 4.54 -2.44
C PRO A 530 -20.34 6.07 -2.49
N ASP A 531 -19.89 6.72 -3.57
CA ASP A 531 -19.73 8.17 -3.71
C ASP A 531 -20.80 8.75 -4.67
N LEU A 532 -21.63 7.90 -5.27
CA LEU A 532 -22.82 8.28 -6.03
C LEU A 532 -24.10 7.64 -5.45
N ALA A 533 -25.03 8.47 -4.97
CA ALA A 533 -26.36 8.05 -4.55
C ALA A 533 -27.45 8.86 -5.25
N ASN A 534 -28.35 8.20 -5.98
CA ASN A 534 -29.37 8.85 -6.82
C ASN A 534 -28.72 9.86 -7.78
N VAL A 535 -29.06 11.15 -7.62
CA VAL A 535 -28.50 12.28 -8.37
C VAL A 535 -27.44 13.05 -7.58
N THR A 536 -26.90 12.49 -6.49
CA THR A 536 -25.88 13.13 -5.67
C THR A 536 -24.52 12.47 -5.89
N ALA A 537 -23.50 13.30 -6.17
CA ALA A 537 -22.08 12.96 -6.11
C ALA A 537 -21.48 13.49 -4.81
N PHE A 538 -21.05 12.61 -3.91
CA PHE A 538 -20.50 13.02 -2.63
C PHE A 538 -19.08 13.57 -2.77
N ASP A 539 -18.82 14.69 -2.10
CA ASP A 539 -17.50 15.27 -1.98
C ASP A 539 -16.69 14.56 -0.88
N ARG A 540 -15.54 14.02 -1.25
CA ARG A 540 -14.61 13.29 -0.37
C ARG A 540 -13.48 14.14 0.19
N SER A 541 -13.41 15.42 -0.16
CA SER A 541 -12.41 16.35 0.39
C SER A 541 -12.65 16.67 1.87
N GLY A 542 -13.90 16.54 2.34
CA GLY A 542 -14.35 17.04 3.63
C GLY A 542 -14.92 18.46 3.59
N GLY A 543 -14.93 19.12 2.42
CA GLY A 543 -15.52 20.44 2.19
C GLY A 543 -17.05 20.47 2.13
N ALA A 544 -17.70 19.30 2.10
CA ALA A 544 -19.14 19.13 1.99
C ALA A 544 -19.76 19.73 0.70
N ASN A 545 -18.94 19.88 -0.35
CA ASN A 545 -19.34 20.38 -1.66
C ASN A 545 -19.99 19.28 -2.52
N ASN A 546 -21.02 18.62 -1.98
CA ASN A 546 -21.67 17.51 -2.68
C ASN A 546 -22.30 18.00 -3.99
N GLY A 547 -21.98 17.30 -5.08
CA GLY A 547 -22.49 17.58 -6.40
C GLY A 547 -23.90 17.06 -6.63
N THR A 548 -24.69 17.77 -7.43
CA THR A 548 -25.99 17.31 -7.94
C THR A 548 -25.92 17.11 -9.45
N LEU A 549 -26.17 15.88 -9.89
CA LEU A 549 -26.25 15.48 -11.29
C LEU A 549 -27.51 16.09 -11.92
N THR A 550 -27.34 16.85 -13.00
CA THR A 550 -28.43 17.48 -13.76
C THR A 550 -28.41 16.95 -15.20
N SER A 551 -29.59 16.79 -15.80
CA SER A 551 -29.81 16.20 -17.13
C SER A 551 -29.39 14.75 -17.35
N GLY A 552 -28.76 14.13 -16.34
CA GLY A 552 -28.63 12.68 -16.21
C GLY A 552 -27.33 12.08 -16.72
N PRO A 553 -26.14 12.61 -16.37
CA PRO A 553 -24.88 11.96 -16.68
C PRO A 553 -24.91 10.52 -16.17
N THR A 554 -24.56 9.59 -17.05
CA THR A 554 -24.68 8.15 -16.79
C THR A 554 -23.41 7.60 -16.19
N ARG A 555 -23.54 6.58 -15.34
CA ARG A 555 -22.36 5.89 -14.79
C ARG A 555 -21.66 5.10 -15.87
N ALA A 556 -20.34 5.19 -15.92
CA ALA A 556 -19.49 4.42 -16.82
C ALA A 556 -18.26 3.88 -16.09
N ILE A 557 -17.52 3.01 -16.75
CA ILE A 557 -16.21 2.56 -16.25
C ILE A 557 -15.27 3.77 -16.26
N GLY A 558 -14.70 4.08 -15.10
CA GLY A 558 -13.75 5.17 -14.92
C GLY A 558 -12.31 4.78 -15.21
N LYS A 559 -11.42 5.76 -15.16
CA LYS A 559 -9.98 5.53 -15.11
C LYS A 559 -9.59 4.82 -13.82
N ILE A 560 -10.27 5.16 -12.74
CA ILE A 560 -10.21 4.53 -11.44
C ILE A 560 -11.66 4.21 -11.05
N GLY A 561 -12.03 2.93 -11.02
CA GLY A 561 -13.38 2.54 -10.59
C GLY A 561 -14.48 3.03 -11.55
N GLN A 562 -15.32 3.97 -11.11
CA GLN A 562 -16.48 4.49 -11.85
C GLN A 562 -16.34 5.97 -12.18
N ALA A 563 -16.70 6.34 -13.41
CA ALA A 563 -16.76 7.72 -13.88
C ALA A 563 -18.21 8.14 -14.20
N LEU A 564 -18.39 9.44 -14.45
CA LEU A 564 -19.59 9.95 -15.09
C LEU A 564 -19.35 10.17 -16.59
N ASN A 565 -20.31 9.72 -17.40
CA ASN A 565 -20.39 9.90 -18.83
C ASN A 565 -21.29 11.09 -19.16
N PHE A 566 -20.69 12.07 -19.81
CA PHE A 566 -21.31 13.29 -20.30
C PHE A 566 -21.53 13.16 -21.80
N ASP A 567 -22.78 13.31 -22.23
CA ASP A 567 -23.20 13.05 -23.60
C ASP A 567 -22.82 14.14 -24.62
N GLY A 568 -22.35 15.30 -24.14
CA GLY A 568 -22.04 16.46 -24.97
C GLY A 568 -23.25 17.27 -25.39
N VAL A 569 -24.38 17.16 -24.67
CA VAL A 569 -25.60 17.93 -24.91
C VAL A 569 -25.88 18.87 -23.75
N ASP A 570 -26.13 18.35 -22.54
CA ASP A 570 -26.52 19.18 -21.39
C ASP A 570 -26.11 18.63 -20.01
N ASP A 571 -25.51 17.43 -19.95
CA ASP A 571 -25.08 16.78 -18.71
C ASP A 571 -24.13 17.65 -17.87
N LEU A 572 -24.40 17.75 -16.55
CA LEU A 572 -23.50 18.41 -15.60
C LEU A 572 -23.58 17.85 -14.19
N VAL A 573 -22.52 18.08 -13.40
CA VAL A 573 -22.56 17.97 -11.94
C VAL A 573 -22.43 19.37 -11.35
N ASN A 574 -23.47 19.83 -10.67
CA ASN A 574 -23.43 21.09 -9.92
C ASN A 574 -22.82 20.84 -8.54
N ALA A 575 -21.59 21.27 -8.30
CA ALA A 575 -20.83 21.10 -7.05
C ALA A 575 -21.32 21.98 -5.88
N GLY A 576 -22.42 22.72 -6.06
CA GLY A 576 -23.07 23.54 -5.03
C GLY A 576 -22.52 24.97 -4.93
N ALA A 577 -23.25 25.78 -4.16
CA ALA A 577 -23.09 27.24 -4.07
C ALA A 577 -21.90 27.71 -3.22
N SER A 578 -20.94 26.85 -2.89
CA SER A 578 -19.82 27.29 -2.06
C SER A 578 -18.88 28.20 -2.84
N ASP A 579 -18.79 29.42 -2.34
CA ASP A 579 -17.86 30.50 -2.62
C ASP A 579 -16.37 30.09 -2.44
N THR A 580 -16.06 28.85 -2.05
CA THR A 580 -14.71 28.38 -1.70
C THR A 580 -13.98 27.53 -2.73
N LEU A 581 -14.65 27.03 -3.78
CA LEU A 581 -14.02 26.09 -4.73
C LEU A 581 -13.16 26.79 -5.78
N LEU A 582 -13.77 27.66 -6.57
CA LEU A 582 -13.12 28.38 -7.67
C LEU A 582 -13.18 29.88 -7.37
N GLN A 583 -12.11 30.40 -6.76
CA GLN A 583 -11.93 31.81 -6.41
C GLN A 583 -10.96 32.47 -7.40
N GLU A 584 -11.28 33.69 -7.86
CA GLU A 584 -10.53 34.42 -8.90
C GLU A 584 -9.39 35.30 -8.38
N ASP A 585 -9.11 35.25 -7.07
CA ASP A 585 -8.04 36.02 -6.44
C ASP A 585 -7.18 35.16 -5.49
N LYS A 586 -7.36 33.83 -5.51
CA LYS A 586 -6.63 32.88 -4.67
C LYS A 586 -5.90 31.82 -5.49
N PRO A 587 -4.78 31.29 -4.97
CA PRO A 587 -4.12 30.15 -5.59
C PRO A 587 -5.05 28.93 -5.61
N LEU A 588 -4.97 28.16 -6.68
CA LEU A 588 -5.73 26.91 -6.82
C LEU A 588 -5.00 25.87 -7.66
N THR A 589 -5.45 24.63 -7.51
CA THR A 589 -5.15 23.53 -8.43
C THR A 589 -6.44 22.83 -8.80
N VAL A 590 -6.66 22.56 -10.10
CA VAL A 590 -7.81 21.79 -10.59
C VAL A 590 -7.28 20.59 -11.36
N SER A 591 -7.86 19.42 -11.12
CA SER A 591 -7.39 18.14 -11.66
C SER A 591 -8.56 17.24 -12.03
N ALA A 592 -8.42 16.47 -13.11
CA ALA A 592 -9.36 15.39 -13.46
C ALA A 592 -8.68 14.34 -14.34
N TRP A 593 -9.17 13.11 -14.29
CA TRP A 593 -9.01 12.17 -15.39
C TRP A 593 -10.14 12.39 -16.39
N ILE A 594 -9.81 12.46 -17.67
CA ILE A 594 -10.78 12.67 -18.75
C ILE A 594 -10.60 11.63 -19.85
N TYR A 595 -11.72 11.18 -20.43
CA TYR A 595 -11.78 10.46 -21.69
C TYR A 595 -12.61 11.32 -22.65
N ALA A 596 -11.97 12.22 -23.39
CA ALA A 596 -12.66 13.09 -24.33
C ALA A 596 -13.00 12.34 -25.62
N ARG A 597 -14.27 12.27 -26.01
CA ARG A 597 -14.69 11.71 -27.32
C ARG A 597 -14.58 12.75 -28.43
N THR A 598 -14.92 14.00 -28.10
CA THR A 598 -14.78 15.17 -28.98
C THR A 598 -14.23 16.34 -28.18
N LEU A 599 -14.01 17.50 -28.80
CA LEU A 599 -13.65 18.74 -28.11
C LEU A 599 -14.82 19.40 -27.37
N GLY A 600 -15.98 18.74 -27.30
CA GLY A 600 -17.21 19.29 -26.74
C GLY A 600 -17.86 20.34 -27.65
N GLU A 601 -18.98 20.89 -27.19
CA GLU A 601 -19.72 21.91 -27.92
C GLU A 601 -18.84 23.16 -28.18
N THR A 602 -18.88 23.70 -29.40
CA THR A 602 -18.03 24.82 -29.87
C THR A 602 -16.51 24.59 -29.79
N ASN A 603 -16.06 23.34 -29.64
CA ASN A 603 -14.65 22.99 -29.36
C ASN A 603 -14.12 23.56 -28.04
N ALA A 604 -15.01 23.74 -27.05
CA ALA A 604 -14.71 24.37 -25.77
C ALA A 604 -15.24 23.58 -24.55
N GLY A 605 -15.34 22.25 -24.67
CA GLY A 605 -15.98 21.38 -23.68
C GLY A 605 -15.43 21.59 -22.26
N LYS A 606 -16.32 21.98 -21.34
CA LYS A 606 -15.96 22.31 -19.95
C LYS A 606 -15.69 21.08 -19.11
N ILE A 607 -14.48 21.00 -18.56
CA ILE A 607 -14.15 19.97 -17.57
C ILE A 607 -14.65 20.44 -16.21
N ILE A 608 -14.18 21.61 -15.77
CA ILE A 608 -14.59 22.28 -14.53
C ILE A 608 -14.73 23.78 -14.79
N PHE A 609 -15.78 24.41 -14.26
CA PHE A 609 -16.15 25.78 -14.58
C PHE A 609 -16.94 26.48 -13.46
N ARG A 610 -16.77 27.79 -13.31
CA ARG A 610 -17.66 28.69 -12.56
C ARG A 610 -17.80 30.02 -13.30
N ARG A 611 -19.01 30.62 -13.29
CA ARG A 611 -19.36 31.83 -14.07
C ARG A 611 -19.81 33.02 -13.21
N ASN A 612 -19.64 34.21 -13.76
CA ASN A 612 -20.38 35.42 -13.39
C ASN A 612 -21.56 35.68 -14.38
N GLU A 613 -22.81 35.83 -13.92
CA GLU A 613 -23.95 36.16 -14.81
C GLU A 613 -23.76 37.45 -15.59
N SER A 614 -23.17 38.47 -14.95
CA SER A 614 -23.03 39.81 -15.51
C SER A 614 -21.92 39.92 -16.57
N SER A 615 -21.07 38.89 -16.70
CA SER A 615 -20.07 38.76 -17.76
C SER A 615 -19.97 37.30 -18.23
N PRO A 616 -20.50 36.95 -19.42
CA PRO A 616 -20.33 35.62 -20.00
C PRO A 616 -18.87 35.15 -20.17
N ALA A 617 -17.93 36.10 -20.15
CA ALA A 617 -16.49 35.86 -20.19
C ALA A 617 -15.82 35.91 -18.80
N GLY A 618 -16.59 36.16 -17.73
CA GLY A 618 -16.17 36.19 -16.33
C GLY A 618 -16.34 34.82 -15.67
N GLY A 619 -15.30 34.32 -14.99
CA GLY A 619 -15.30 32.94 -14.47
C GLY A 619 -13.94 32.29 -14.34
N VAL A 620 -13.84 31.20 -13.58
CA VAL A 620 -12.66 30.32 -13.60
C VAL A 620 -13.02 29.08 -14.39
N SER A 621 -12.20 28.68 -15.36
CA SER A 621 -12.50 27.52 -16.19
C SER A 621 -11.27 26.73 -16.62
N LEU A 622 -11.43 25.41 -16.61
CA LEU A 622 -10.55 24.45 -17.25
C LEU A 622 -11.35 23.71 -18.32
N ASN A 623 -10.92 23.81 -19.58
CA ASN A 623 -11.65 23.24 -20.69
C ASN A 623 -10.74 22.74 -21.82
N LEU A 624 -11.31 21.89 -22.68
CA LEU A 624 -10.73 21.61 -23.99
C LEU A 624 -10.77 22.87 -24.85
N ALA A 625 -9.85 22.99 -25.80
CA ALA A 625 -9.81 24.07 -26.76
C ALA A 625 -9.58 23.54 -28.18
N SER A 626 -9.75 24.42 -29.18
CA SER A 626 -9.39 24.14 -30.57
C SER A 626 -7.95 23.62 -30.67
N THR A 627 -7.63 22.89 -31.75
CA THR A 627 -6.32 22.26 -31.97
C THR A 627 -5.95 21.16 -30.95
N ASN A 628 -6.94 20.56 -30.28
CA ASN A 628 -6.72 19.52 -29.25
C ASN A 628 -5.82 20.00 -28.10
N ALA A 629 -6.07 21.21 -27.61
CA ALA A 629 -5.35 21.82 -26.50
C ALA A 629 -6.20 21.84 -25.22
N ILE A 630 -5.54 22.13 -24.09
CA ILE A 630 -6.17 22.48 -22.82
C ILE A 630 -6.03 23.99 -22.61
N GLN A 631 -7.12 24.60 -22.17
CA GLN A 631 -7.17 26.02 -21.85
C GLN A 631 -7.56 26.20 -20.38
N PHE A 632 -6.83 27.08 -19.71
CA PHE A 632 -7.23 27.64 -18.43
C PHE A 632 -7.50 29.14 -18.58
N ASN A 633 -8.64 29.58 -18.05
CA ASN A 633 -9.06 30.97 -18.11
C ASN A 633 -9.56 31.44 -16.75
N VAL A 634 -9.14 32.64 -16.35
CA VAL A 634 -9.72 33.40 -15.24
C VAL A 634 -10.24 34.71 -15.83
N GLY A 635 -11.56 34.83 -15.84
CA GLY A 635 -12.33 35.89 -16.46
C GLY A 635 -12.18 37.20 -15.71
N GLY A 636 -12.08 38.29 -16.47
CA GLY A 636 -11.61 39.59 -16.01
C GLY A 636 -12.29 40.76 -16.73
N GLY A 637 -11.82 41.99 -16.49
CA GLY A 637 -11.98 43.07 -17.47
C GLY A 637 -11.14 42.78 -18.73
N THR A 638 -9.93 42.26 -18.54
CA THR A 638 -9.14 41.51 -19.52
C THR A 638 -8.90 40.12 -18.93
N SER A 639 -9.31 39.05 -19.60
CA SER A 639 -9.22 37.71 -19.01
C SER A 639 -7.80 37.16 -19.04
N LEU A 640 -7.34 36.62 -17.91
CA LEU A 640 -6.14 35.78 -17.83
C LEU A 640 -6.39 34.51 -18.66
N ASN A 641 -5.51 34.20 -19.60
CA ASN A 641 -5.68 33.06 -20.49
C ASN A 641 -4.35 32.35 -20.76
N ARG A 642 -4.36 31.03 -20.59
CA ARG A 642 -3.23 30.18 -20.97
C ARG A 642 -3.73 28.93 -21.70
N VAL A 643 -3.16 28.69 -22.88
CA VAL A 643 -3.52 27.56 -23.75
C VAL A 643 -2.28 26.72 -24.01
N SER A 644 -2.38 25.41 -23.75
CA SER A 644 -1.31 24.45 -24.03
C SER A 644 -1.01 24.37 -25.52
N SER A 645 0.12 23.79 -25.89
CA SER A 645 0.48 23.48 -27.28
C SER A 645 -0.60 22.63 -27.99
N ASN A 646 -0.64 22.75 -29.32
CA ASN A 646 -1.50 21.93 -30.17
C ASN A 646 -1.29 20.43 -29.88
N ASN A 647 -2.37 19.65 -29.94
CA ASN A 647 -2.36 18.20 -29.76
C ASN A 647 -1.79 17.74 -28.40
N SER A 648 -1.96 18.54 -27.35
CA SER A 648 -1.66 18.11 -25.98
C SER A 648 -2.66 17.05 -25.48
N ILE A 649 -3.85 16.98 -26.10
CA ILE A 649 -4.90 15.99 -25.81
C ILE A 649 -5.09 15.07 -27.02
N ALA A 650 -5.28 13.79 -26.74
CA ALA A 650 -5.73 12.75 -27.65
C ALA A 650 -7.20 12.44 -27.36
N LEU A 651 -8.02 12.38 -28.40
CA LEU A 651 -9.40 11.93 -28.27
C LEU A 651 -9.45 10.40 -28.20
N GLY A 652 -10.44 9.85 -27.49
CA GLY A 652 -10.64 8.41 -27.40
C GLY A 652 -9.67 7.67 -26.48
N GLY A 653 -9.14 8.35 -25.45
CA GLY A 653 -8.28 7.73 -24.45
C GLY A 653 -8.28 8.48 -23.12
N TRP A 654 -8.01 7.77 -22.03
CA TRP A 654 -7.88 8.36 -20.70
C TRP A 654 -6.61 9.20 -20.57
N GLN A 655 -6.77 10.45 -20.12
CA GLN A 655 -5.67 11.35 -19.81
C GLN A 655 -5.92 12.11 -18.52
N HIS A 656 -4.86 12.32 -17.76
CA HIS A 656 -4.92 13.17 -16.58
C HIS A 656 -4.62 14.61 -16.99
N VAL A 657 -5.52 15.53 -16.68
CA VAL A 657 -5.36 16.96 -16.94
C VAL A 657 -5.36 17.72 -15.62
N LEU A 658 -4.41 18.64 -15.47
CA LEU A 658 -4.26 19.41 -14.24
C LEU A 658 -3.75 20.81 -14.56
N VAL A 659 -4.23 21.80 -13.80
CA VAL A 659 -3.70 23.17 -13.83
C VAL A 659 -3.37 23.63 -12.41
N THR A 660 -2.24 24.30 -12.23
CA THR A 660 -1.91 25.06 -11.01
C THR A 660 -1.87 26.55 -11.33
N TRP A 661 -2.38 27.37 -10.42
CA TRP A 661 -2.35 28.82 -10.52
C TRP A 661 -2.13 29.43 -9.14
N ASP A 662 -1.36 30.52 -9.07
CA ASP A 662 -0.96 31.16 -7.81
C ASP A 662 -1.91 32.27 -7.34
N GLY A 663 -2.99 32.54 -8.08
CA GLY A 663 -3.95 33.61 -7.78
C GLY A 663 -3.58 34.97 -8.38
N THR A 664 -2.50 35.06 -9.15
CA THR A 664 -2.06 36.32 -9.79
C THR A 664 -2.58 36.47 -11.20
N VAL A 665 -2.61 37.70 -11.72
CA VAL A 665 -3.07 37.97 -13.10
C VAL A 665 -2.01 37.70 -14.18
N THR A 666 -0.88 37.10 -13.81
CA THR A 666 0.22 36.84 -14.74
C THR A 666 0.10 35.44 -15.32
N ALA A 667 -0.05 35.34 -16.64
CA ALA A 667 -0.19 34.07 -17.36
C ALA A 667 0.97 33.14 -17.06
N ALA A 668 2.19 33.68 -16.90
CA ALA A 668 3.39 32.92 -16.57
C ALA A 668 3.27 32.03 -15.32
N ASN A 669 2.37 32.37 -14.39
CA ASN A 669 2.15 31.64 -13.13
C ASN A 669 1.01 30.61 -13.20
N VAL A 670 0.42 30.42 -14.38
CA VAL A 670 -0.49 29.30 -14.68
C VAL A 670 0.30 28.17 -15.31
N HIS A 671 0.27 26.97 -14.73
CA HIS A 671 0.97 25.79 -15.26
C HIS A 671 0.00 24.68 -15.60
N ILE A 672 -0.01 24.20 -16.85
CA ILE A 672 -0.91 23.15 -17.33
C ILE A 672 -0.12 21.86 -17.57
N TYR A 673 -0.60 20.77 -16.98
CA TYR A 673 -0.01 19.44 -17.02
C TYR A 673 -0.95 18.45 -17.70
N VAL A 674 -0.39 17.61 -18.56
CA VAL A 674 -1.07 16.45 -19.13
C VAL A 674 -0.27 15.20 -18.78
N ASN A 675 -0.92 14.20 -18.20
CA ASN A 675 -0.30 12.95 -17.76
C ASN A 675 0.93 13.16 -16.85
N GLY A 676 0.85 14.16 -15.97
CA GLY A 676 1.89 14.50 -15.01
C GLY A 676 3.10 15.25 -15.58
N VAL A 677 3.05 15.67 -16.86
CA VAL A 677 4.11 16.44 -17.53
C VAL A 677 3.58 17.82 -17.89
N GLU A 678 4.33 18.87 -17.57
CA GLU A 678 3.96 20.24 -17.94
C GLU A 678 4.01 20.42 -19.46
N THR A 679 3.00 21.08 -20.01
CA THR A 679 2.89 21.38 -21.43
C THR A 679 3.69 22.63 -21.81
N SER A 680 4.04 22.76 -23.09
CA SER A 680 4.39 24.07 -23.65
C SER A 680 3.11 24.84 -23.99
N TYR A 681 3.23 26.14 -24.30
CA TYR A 681 2.07 27.03 -24.43
C TYR A 681 2.05 27.73 -25.78
N GLN A 682 0.87 27.84 -26.39
CA GLN A 682 0.66 28.55 -27.66
C GLN A 682 0.02 29.93 -27.47
N THR A 683 -0.63 30.15 -26.32
CA THR A 683 -1.23 31.44 -25.97
C THR A 683 -0.98 31.73 -24.51
N THR A 684 -0.53 32.96 -24.25
CA THR A 684 -0.26 33.49 -22.91
C THR A 684 -0.75 34.93 -22.87
N THR A 685 -1.78 35.19 -22.07
CA THR A 685 -2.38 36.52 -21.94
C THR A 685 -2.55 36.83 -20.47
N ASP A 686 -1.86 37.87 -20.00
CA ASP A 686 -2.05 38.39 -18.65
C ASP A 686 -3.44 39.01 -18.53
N GLY A 687 -4.04 38.89 -17.34
CA GLY A 687 -5.38 39.38 -17.06
C GLY A 687 -5.41 40.66 -16.24
N SER A 688 -6.61 41.05 -15.82
CA SER A 688 -6.87 42.00 -14.75
C SER A 688 -7.87 41.41 -13.76
N LEU A 689 -7.64 41.61 -12.45
CA LEU A 689 -8.51 41.10 -11.39
C LEU A 689 -9.90 41.74 -11.52
N LEU A 690 -10.96 40.94 -11.38
CA LEU A 690 -12.29 41.43 -11.12
C LEU A 690 -12.56 41.47 -9.62
N ALA A 691 -13.50 42.34 -9.24
CA ALA A 691 -14.13 42.31 -7.93
C ALA A 691 -15.27 41.29 -7.96
N ASP A 692 -15.17 40.36 -7.02
CA ASP A 692 -16.00 39.18 -6.78
C ASP A 692 -17.50 39.46 -6.91
N THR A 693 -18.09 39.05 -8.03
CA THR A 693 -19.55 38.97 -8.19
C THR A 693 -19.95 37.69 -8.92
N PHE A 694 -19.48 36.53 -8.45
CA PHE A 694 -19.98 35.26 -8.96
C PHE A 694 -21.41 34.99 -8.51
N THR A 695 -22.27 34.62 -9.44
CA THR A 695 -23.68 34.29 -9.19
C THR A 695 -24.03 32.83 -9.50
N PHE A 696 -23.10 32.06 -10.09
CA PHE A 696 -23.30 30.62 -10.36
C PHE A 696 -22.39 29.73 -9.52
N ASP A 697 -22.91 28.54 -9.25
CA ASP A 697 -22.23 27.42 -8.60
C ASP A 697 -21.06 26.89 -9.47
N SER A 698 -20.13 26.19 -8.85
CA SER A 698 -19.09 25.46 -9.59
C SER A 698 -19.69 24.22 -10.26
N GLN A 699 -19.32 23.94 -11.50
CA GLN A 699 -19.89 22.89 -12.32
C GLN A 699 -18.80 22.02 -12.95
N ILE A 700 -19.10 20.73 -13.12
CA ILE A 700 -18.28 19.74 -13.81
C ILE A 700 -19.04 19.28 -15.06
N GLY A 701 -18.37 19.27 -16.22
CA GLY A 701 -18.90 18.74 -17.48
C GLY A 701 -19.69 19.72 -18.36
N SER A 702 -20.11 20.88 -17.85
CA SER A 702 -20.85 21.87 -18.64
C SER A 702 -20.81 23.26 -18.00
N ASN A 703 -21.11 24.29 -18.79
CA ASN A 703 -21.47 25.63 -18.32
C ASN A 703 -22.97 25.82 -18.55
N VAL A 704 -23.79 25.49 -17.56
CA VAL A 704 -25.25 25.72 -17.59
C VAL A 704 -25.93 25.18 -18.88
N GLY A 705 -25.50 24.00 -19.34
CA GLY A 705 -26.07 23.36 -20.54
C GLY A 705 -25.55 23.90 -21.88
N ILE A 706 -24.52 24.76 -21.88
CA ILE A 706 -23.81 25.22 -23.08
C ILE A 706 -22.30 24.98 -22.91
N THR A 707 -21.55 24.81 -24.02
CA THR A 707 -20.12 24.43 -24.03
C THR A 707 -19.84 23.10 -23.31
N THR A 708 -20.68 22.10 -23.59
CA THR A 708 -20.72 20.81 -22.90
C THR A 708 -19.54 19.89 -23.22
N PHE A 709 -19.13 19.10 -22.23
CA PHE A 709 -18.12 18.06 -22.39
C PHE A 709 -18.75 16.80 -22.97
N ASN A 710 -18.10 16.20 -23.98
CA ASN A 710 -18.51 14.93 -24.55
C ASN A 710 -17.45 13.86 -24.23
N GLY A 711 -17.74 13.02 -23.24
CA GLY A 711 -16.77 12.05 -22.76
C GLY A 711 -17.01 11.57 -21.34
N LEU A 712 -15.97 11.00 -20.73
CA LEU A 712 -15.97 10.56 -19.33
C LEU A 712 -15.11 11.50 -18.49
N ILE A 713 -15.57 11.83 -17.28
CA ILE A 713 -14.76 12.54 -16.27
C ILE A 713 -14.72 11.69 -15.00
N ASP A 714 -13.53 11.56 -14.44
CA ASP A 714 -13.23 10.76 -13.26
C ASP A 714 -12.26 11.50 -12.33
N GLU A 715 -12.32 11.21 -11.02
CA GLU A 715 -11.39 11.72 -10.00
C GLU A 715 -11.19 13.25 -10.07
N ALA A 716 -12.29 14.00 -10.19
CA ALA A 716 -12.26 15.45 -10.25
C ALA A 716 -11.87 16.03 -8.88
N ARG A 717 -10.86 16.91 -8.85
CA ARG A 717 -10.31 17.49 -7.62
C ARG A 717 -10.04 18.98 -7.75
N ILE A 718 -10.24 19.69 -6.65
CA ILE A 718 -9.93 21.11 -6.49
C ILE A 718 -9.15 21.32 -5.19
N TYR A 719 -8.05 22.05 -5.27
CA TYR A 719 -7.24 22.48 -4.13
C TYR A 719 -7.20 24.00 -4.05
N ASN A 720 -7.23 24.58 -2.85
CA ASN A 720 -7.09 26.02 -2.59
C ASN A 720 -5.63 26.50 -2.51
N ARG A 721 -4.73 25.79 -3.22
CA ARG A 721 -3.32 26.12 -3.36
C ARG A 721 -2.77 25.55 -4.66
N ALA A 722 -1.64 26.10 -5.12
CA ALA A 722 -0.84 25.46 -6.15
C ALA A 722 -0.15 24.19 -5.60
N LEU A 723 -0.26 23.08 -6.31
CA LEU A 723 0.52 21.87 -6.03
C LEU A 723 1.94 21.98 -6.60
N SER A 724 2.91 21.36 -5.93
CA SER A 724 4.28 21.25 -6.45
C SER A 724 4.39 20.19 -7.55
N PRO A 725 5.43 20.23 -8.42
CA PRO A 725 5.64 19.21 -9.46
C PRO A 725 5.68 17.76 -8.95
N ASP A 726 6.26 17.53 -7.76
CA ASP A 726 6.28 16.20 -7.13
C ASP A 726 4.89 15.74 -6.69
N GLU A 727 4.08 16.66 -6.15
CA GLU A 727 2.69 16.38 -5.79
C GLU A 727 1.85 16.06 -7.02
N ILE A 728 2.04 16.78 -8.12
CA ILE A 728 1.37 16.55 -9.41
C ILE A 728 1.74 15.18 -9.98
N LYS A 729 3.03 14.84 -9.99
CA LYS A 729 3.51 13.52 -10.43
C LYS A 729 2.93 12.41 -9.56
N ARG A 730 2.82 12.64 -8.24
CA ARG A 730 2.20 11.68 -7.33
C ARG A 730 0.71 11.52 -7.60
N LEU A 731 -0.02 12.62 -7.84
CA LEU A 731 -1.44 12.60 -8.16
C LEU A 731 -1.71 11.84 -9.47
N TYR A 732 -0.92 12.09 -10.51
CA TYR A 732 -1.00 11.32 -11.76
C TYR A 732 -0.76 9.82 -11.55
N ASN A 733 0.28 9.45 -10.78
CA ASN A 733 0.59 8.05 -10.49
C ASN A 733 -0.44 7.35 -9.59
N MET A 734 -1.41 8.08 -9.01
CA MET A 734 -2.51 7.46 -8.26
C MET A 734 -3.57 6.84 -9.18
N GLY A 735 -3.69 7.28 -10.43
CA GLY A 735 -4.61 6.69 -11.43
C GLY A 735 -3.94 5.90 -12.53
N ARG A 736 -2.69 5.44 -12.30
CA ARG A 736 -1.94 4.63 -13.24
C ARG A 736 -2.12 3.14 -13.02
#